data_AF-A0A538KMZ2-F1
#
_entry.id   AF-A0A538KMZ2-F1
#
_cell.length_a   1.000
_cell.length_b   1.000
_cell.length_c   1.000
_cell.angle_alpha   90.00
_cell.angle_beta   90.00
_cell.angle_gamma   90.00
#
_symmetry.space_group_name_H-M   'P 1'
#
loop_
_entity.id
_entity.type
_entity.pdbx_description
1 polymer ?
#
loop_
_entity_poly.entity_id
_entity_poly.type
_entity_poly.pdbx_seq_one_letter_code
_entity_poly.pdbx_strand_id
1 'polypeptide(L)'
;MALASLSTLPVPSPPDIQRFIKDNSAAQKLGKALFWDMQAGSDGRQACASCHYNAGADNRSRNQINPRGGSFNFRGKAANAQLTAADFPLHQLVNPDDAASAVSFDTDNVVGSAGVLPSHFTGVNAGDPFDVQSFDALDTDFHVGSVNVRRTTGRNTPSVINAVFNNRNFWDGRAQNEFNGVDPFGNRDVDARVGQVNASGGVDKVAVSIANSSLASQADGPPGNPVEMSSDGRTLSDIGKKLLSVRPLGTQQVSRADSMLGSDVTASGSGLNASYADMIKAAFQSEWWNSSSSVTAPNGNSYSLMQFNFPLFWGLAIQAYESTLVSDQTPVDKFLSGDTSALSAQAQQGMSIFAGKGGCESCHEGPAFTDATVANVAARGVSTAAGDTGFHNIGVRPTATDPGIGGTDPFGNPLSVSLLSGGAGTNVPGTFKTPDLRNVALTAPYFHNGGELTLRQVVDFYSRGGDFSDPNKAINALGLSSADKDALVAFLEALTDPRVQNQSAPFDHPQLFVAAGEQTNADGSVVTDSSGRAVDCFKEVPATGGGGGAALARFPNFTGPPCDTAPPLEAPTAQPAAGSGSHVETQTQTTVKPGAKPDCSAARWITRVGHHATVGLIGMAGSRVVACLGRPTSAVRSGSRQRWRYGKGLVLRLTKSRVTSVTVRSRKYAGAHGIGYGTALARMRKALGRTAFDRRAGAWRAVIRLSSSRYANIQVRSARNKVTRVDVTLVSARSLDSLGRRLAAKR
;
A
#
# COMPACT_ATOMS: atom_id res chain seq x y z
N MET A 1 9.12 10.35 -21.96
CA MET A 1 9.59 11.44 -21.06
C MET A 1 11.00 11.12 -20.62
N ALA A 2 11.88 12.11 -20.44
CA ALA A 2 13.24 11.85 -19.94
C ALA A 2 13.23 11.26 -18.52
N LEU A 3 14.24 10.46 -18.17
CA LEU A 3 14.42 9.93 -16.82
C LEU A 3 14.52 11.05 -15.77
N ALA A 4 13.96 10.79 -14.59
CA ALA A 4 13.98 11.73 -13.48
C ALA A 4 13.90 11.00 -12.12
N SER A 5 14.22 11.71 -11.04
CA SER A 5 14.03 11.20 -9.67
C SER A 5 12.55 10.95 -9.38
N LEU A 6 12.20 9.84 -8.70
CA LEU A 6 10.80 9.48 -8.41
C LEU A 6 10.07 10.56 -7.62
N SER A 7 10.80 11.28 -6.76
CA SER A 7 10.27 12.38 -5.96
C SER A 7 9.63 13.51 -6.78
N THR A 8 9.91 13.57 -8.09
CA THR A 8 9.30 14.51 -9.04
C THR A 8 7.90 14.09 -9.51
N LEU A 9 7.52 12.82 -9.32
CA LEU A 9 6.21 12.28 -9.67
C LEU A 9 5.30 12.29 -8.43
N PRO A 10 4.24 13.12 -8.39
CA PRO A 10 3.31 13.10 -7.28
C PRO A 10 2.53 11.78 -7.25
N VAL A 11 2.33 11.24 -6.06
CA VAL A 11 1.44 10.08 -5.84
C VAL A 11 0.01 10.45 -6.28
N PRO A 12 -0.62 9.69 -7.20
CA PRO A 12 -1.99 9.93 -7.61
C PRO A 12 -2.95 9.89 -6.42
N SER A 13 -3.91 10.82 -6.39
CA SER A 13 -4.97 10.85 -5.38
C SER A 13 -6.33 10.82 -6.07
N PRO A 14 -7.29 10.01 -5.60
CA PRO A 14 -8.66 10.08 -6.08
C PRO A 14 -9.29 11.44 -5.74
N PRO A 15 -9.91 12.15 -6.71
CA PRO A 15 -10.45 13.50 -6.47
C PRO A 15 -11.51 13.55 -5.35
N ASP A 16 -12.37 12.53 -5.28
CA ASP A 16 -13.51 12.48 -4.35
C ASP A 16 -13.29 11.55 -3.16
N ILE A 17 -12.03 11.22 -2.84
CA ILE A 17 -11.70 10.24 -1.80
C ILE A 17 -12.31 10.58 -0.43
N GLN A 18 -12.52 11.86 -0.14
CA GLN A 18 -13.08 12.36 1.13
C GLN A 18 -14.56 11.97 1.33
N ARG A 19 -15.27 11.58 0.26
CA ARG A 19 -16.61 10.98 0.35
C ARG A 19 -16.57 9.62 1.03
N PHE A 20 -15.45 8.90 0.94
CA PHE A 20 -15.31 7.54 1.47
C PHE A 20 -14.44 7.53 2.73
N ILE A 21 -13.25 8.10 2.63
CA ILE A 21 -12.24 8.14 3.68
C ILE A 21 -12.38 9.43 4.49
N LYS A 22 -12.65 9.26 5.79
CA LYS A 22 -12.70 10.32 6.80
C LYS A 22 -11.32 10.66 7.36
N ASP A 23 -10.45 9.67 7.54
CA ASP A 23 -9.08 9.85 8.03
C ASP A 23 -8.12 8.91 7.28
N ASN A 24 -7.27 9.51 6.44
CA ASN A 24 -6.34 8.77 5.60
C ASN A 24 -5.27 8.02 6.39
N SER A 25 -4.86 8.52 7.56
CA SER A 25 -3.87 7.82 8.40
C SER A 25 -4.51 6.59 9.06
N ALA A 26 -5.78 6.68 9.44
CA ALA A 26 -6.52 5.52 9.92
C ALA A 26 -6.75 4.49 8.81
N ALA A 27 -7.06 4.93 7.58
CA ALA A 27 -7.17 4.05 6.41
C ALA A 27 -5.85 3.35 6.08
N GLN A 28 -4.72 4.05 6.15
CA GLN A 28 -3.38 3.47 6.01
C GLN A 28 -3.10 2.37 7.04
N LYS A 29 -3.39 2.62 8.32
CA LYS A 29 -3.24 1.62 9.39
C LYS A 29 -4.11 0.39 9.15
N LEU A 30 -5.37 0.60 8.76
CA LEU A 30 -6.27 -0.49 8.39
C LEU A 30 -5.74 -1.27 7.18
N GLY A 31 -5.26 -0.58 6.14
CA GLY A 31 -4.67 -1.20 4.97
C GLY A 31 -3.46 -2.06 5.28
N LYS A 32 -2.52 -1.53 6.09
CA LYS A 32 -1.36 -2.30 6.54
C LYS A 32 -1.77 -3.52 7.36
N ALA A 33 -2.78 -3.38 8.23
CA ALA A 33 -3.29 -4.54 8.97
C ALA A 33 -3.88 -5.60 8.01
N LEU A 34 -4.77 -5.21 7.10
CA LEU A 34 -5.41 -6.14 6.17
C LEU A 34 -4.42 -6.82 5.21
N PHE A 35 -3.47 -6.05 4.65
CA PHE A 35 -2.48 -6.56 3.70
C PHE A 35 -1.60 -7.68 4.30
N TRP A 36 -1.28 -7.56 5.59
CA TRP A 36 -0.39 -8.49 6.29
C TRP A 36 -1.13 -9.56 7.09
N ASP A 37 -2.45 -9.50 7.27
CA ASP A 37 -3.17 -10.45 8.13
C ASP A 37 -3.34 -11.83 7.48
N MET A 38 -2.60 -12.83 7.96
CA MET A 38 -2.74 -14.22 7.52
C MET A 38 -4.15 -14.78 7.73
N GLN A 39 -4.92 -14.23 8.66
CA GLN A 39 -6.31 -14.63 8.89
C GLN A 39 -7.23 -14.24 7.72
N ALA A 40 -6.79 -13.39 6.77
CA ALA A 40 -7.58 -13.03 5.60
C ALA A 40 -7.80 -14.22 4.66
N GLY A 41 -6.77 -15.06 4.45
CA GLY A 41 -6.86 -16.28 3.64
C GLY A 41 -7.81 -17.33 4.23
N SER A 42 -8.29 -18.26 3.42
CA SER A 42 -9.20 -19.32 3.88
C SER A 42 -8.55 -20.26 4.89
N ASP A 43 -7.26 -20.53 4.72
CA ASP A 43 -6.46 -21.42 5.56
C ASP A 43 -5.86 -20.75 6.81
N GLY A 44 -6.18 -19.47 7.07
CA GLY A 44 -5.63 -18.70 8.19
C GLY A 44 -4.12 -18.45 8.14
N ARG A 45 -3.46 -18.78 7.01
CA ARG A 45 -2.00 -18.67 6.79
C ARG A 45 -1.66 -17.78 5.59
N GLN A 46 -2.54 -17.64 4.62
CA GLN A 46 -2.32 -16.83 3.43
C GLN A 46 -2.75 -15.36 3.65
N ALA A 47 -1.85 -14.42 3.40
CA ALA A 47 -2.10 -12.98 3.33
C ALA A 47 -1.75 -12.43 1.94
N CYS A 48 -2.08 -11.16 1.64
CA CYS A 48 -1.51 -10.49 0.47
C CYS A 48 0.03 -10.51 0.56
N ALA A 49 0.56 -10.23 1.75
CA ALA A 49 1.98 -10.26 2.02
C ALA A 49 2.65 -11.63 1.76
N SER A 50 1.93 -12.76 1.82
CA SER A 50 2.51 -14.10 1.57
C SER A 50 3.10 -14.26 0.17
N CYS A 51 2.62 -13.48 -0.82
CA CYS A 51 3.20 -13.41 -2.16
C CYS A 51 3.97 -12.10 -2.43
N HIS A 52 3.97 -11.15 -1.48
CA HIS A 52 4.45 -9.78 -1.69
C HIS A 52 5.39 -9.26 -0.59
N TYR A 53 6.04 -10.14 0.18
CA TYR A 53 6.86 -9.78 1.33
C TYR A 53 8.30 -9.36 0.96
N ASN A 54 8.87 -9.88 -0.13
CA ASN A 54 10.24 -9.58 -0.54
C ASN A 54 10.25 -8.46 -1.59
N ALA A 55 10.52 -7.23 -1.16
CA ALA A 55 10.47 -6.04 -2.03
C ALA A 55 9.14 -5.92 -2.80
N GLY A 56 8.03 -6.31 -2.17
CA GLY A 56 6.72 -6.33 -2.79
C GLY A 56 6.44 -7.51 -3.72
N ALA A 57 7.36 -8.47 -3.87
CA ALA A 57 7.26 -9.64 -4.75
C ALA A 57 7.49 -10.96 -3.99
N ASP A 58 7.50 -12.08 -4.72
CA ASP A 58 7.69 -13.42 -4.18
C ASP A 58 9.06 -13.98 -4.56
N ASN A 59 9.87 -14.34 -3.57
CA ASN A 59 11.17 -14.98 -3.76
C ASN A 59 11.17 -16.48 -3.40
N ARG A 60 10.02 -17.07 -3.07
CA ARG A 60 9.92 -18.53 -2.85
C ARG A 60 10.35 -19.29 -4.08
N SER A 61 10.99 -20.44 -3.87
CA SER A 61 11.51 -21.28 -4.96
C SER A 61 10.93 -22.69 -4.99
N ARG A 62 10.09 -23.07 -4.02
CA ARG A 62 9.48 -24.40 -3.95
C ARG A 62 7.97 -24.30 -4.14
N ASN A 63 7.39 -25.24 -4.89
CA ASN A 63 5.99 -25.23 -5.30
C ASN A 63 5.60 -23.95 -6.06
N GLN A 64 6.37 -23.59 -7.09
CA GLN A 64 6.15 -22.34 -7.84
C GLN A 64 5.86 -22.59 -9.32
N ILE A 65 5.65 -23.84 -9.76
CA ILE A 65 5.42 -24.18 -11.16
C ILE A 65 3.91 -24.25 -11.42
N ASN A 66 3.43 -23.56 -12.45
CA ASN A 66 2.05 -23.66 -12.95
C ASN A 66 2.04 -24.15 -14.41
N PRO A 67 1.31 -25.24 -14.75
CA PRO A 67 1.29 -25.80 -16.10
C PRO A 67 0.27 -25.13 -17.04
N ARG A 68 -0.51 -24.16 -16.54
CA ARG A 68 -1.58 -23.43 -17.24
C ARG A 68 -2.66 -24.34 -17.86
N GLY A 69 -3.01 -25.43 -17.16
CA GLY A 69 -3.94 -26.45 -17.67
C GLY A 69 -3.35 -27.35 -18.76
N GLY A 70 -2.05 -27.21 -19.05
CA GLY A 70 -1.27 -28.12 -19.88
C GLY A 70 -0.57 -29.20 -19.05
N SER A 71 0.61 -29.64 -19.48
CA SER A 71 1.42 -30.62 -18.74
C SER A 71 2.61 -29.96 -18.05
N PHE A 72 3.08 -30.55 -16.95
CA PHE A 72 4.35 -30.18 -16.31
C PHE A 72 5.54 -30.61 -17.18
N ASN A 73 5.87 -29.82 -18.20
CA ASN A 73 6.99 -30.02 -19.12
C ASN A 73 8.24 -29.24 -18.65
N PHE A 74 8.53 -29.28 -17.34
CA PHE A 74 9.54 -28.45 -16.70
C PHE A 74 10.76 -29.28 -16.26
N ARG A 75 11.59 -29.75 -17.19
CA ARG A 75 12.82 -30.53 -16.87
C ARG A 75 12.59 -31.72 -15.91
N GLY A 76 11.44 -32.39 -16.03
CA GLY A 76 11.03 -33.50 -15.16
C GLY A 76 10.52 -33.09 -13.78
N LYS A 77 10.32 -31.79 -13.53
CA LYS A 77 9.74 -31.25 -12.29
C LYS A 77 8.22 -31.11 -12.42
N ALA A 78 7.53 -31.31 -11.30
CA ALA A 78 6.08 -31.20 -11.17
C ALA A 78 5.71 -30.26 -10.01
N ALA A 79 4.44 -30.28 -9.58
CA ALA A 79 3.99 -29.57 -8.40
C ALA A 79 4.88 -29.88 -7.16
N ASN A 80 5.03 -28.90 -6.26
CA ASN A 80 5.93 -28.96 -5.09
C ASN A 80 7.44 -29.12 -5.37
N ALA A 81 7.89 -29.10 -6.63
CA ALA A 81 9.32 -29.16 -6.93
C ALA A 81 10.09 -27.91 -6.44
N GLN A 82 11.35 -28.13 -6.08
CA GLN A 82 12.31 -27.08 -5.73
C GLN A 82 13.00 -26.57 -7.00
N LEU A 83 12.90 -25.27 -7.25
CA LEU A 83 13.59 -24.56 -8.35
C LEU A 83 15.01 -24.16 -7.94
N THR A 84 15.90 -24.13 -8.92
CA THR A 84 17.33 -23.85 -8.79
C THR A 84 17.76 -22.96 -9.96
N ALA A 85 18.99 -22.44 -9.91
CA ALA A 85 19.48 -21.62 -11.01
C ALA A 85 19.54 -22.35 -12.37
N ALA A 86 19.73 -23.68 -12.36
CA ALA A 86 19.81 -24.50 -13.56
C ALA A 86 18.46 -24.66 -14.29
N ASP A 87 17.36 -24.27 -13.65
CA ASP A 87 16.04 -24.35 -14.25
C ASP A 87 15.74 -23.19 -15.21
N PHE A 88 16.57 -22.14 -15.20
CA PHE A 88 16.38 -20.91 -15.97
C PHE A 88 17.45 -20.77 -17.06
N PRO A 89 17.11 -20.17 -18.21
CA PRO A 89 15.80 -19.61 -18.57
C PRO A 89 14.75 -20.68 -18.92
N LEU A 90 13.47 -20.29 -18.93
CA LEU A 90 12.36 -21.15 -19.37
C LEU A 90 12.33 -21.33 -20.90
N HIS A 91 12.94 -20.41 -21.64
CA HIS A 91 13.27 -20.56 -23.05
C HIS A 91 14.78 -20.45 -23.21
N GLN A 92 15.46 -21.57 -23.44
CA GLN A 92 16.92 -21.65 -23.43
C GLN A 92 17.48 -21.89 -24.83
N LEU A 93 18.22 -20.91 -25.33
CA LEU A 93 18.96 -20.99 -26.59
C LEU A 93 20.37 -21.58 -26.37
N VAL A 94 20.90 -22.29 -27.37
CA VAL A 94 22.30 -22.76 -27.37
C VAL A 94 23.26 -21.57 -27.39
N ASN A 95 22.96 -20.55 -28.18
CA ASN A 95 23.60 -19.24 -28.14
C ASN A 95 22.61 -18.19 -27.59
N PRO A 96 22.78 -17.69 -26.36
CA PRO A 96 21.86 -16.72 -25.75
C PRO A 96 21.86 -15.34 -26.43
N ASP A 97 22.82 -15.07 -27.32
CA ASP A 97 22.95 -13.80 -28.03
C ASP A 97 22.27 -13.78 -29.41
N ASP A 98 21.76 -14.93 -29.87
CA ASP A 98 21.19 -15.11 -31.20
C ASP A 98 19.79 -15.72 -31.11
N ALA A 99 18.75 -14.92 -31.38
CA ALA A 99 17.37 -15.37 -31.36
C ALA A 99 17.04 -16.45 -32.43
N ALA A 100 17.91 -16.65 -33.43
CA ALA A 100 17.79 -17.73 -34.40
C ALA A 100 18.53 -19.02 -33.98
N SER A 101 19.19 -19.01 -32.82
CA SER A 101 19.92 -20.16 -32.31
C SER A 101 19.00 -21.34 -32.02
N ALA A 102 19.55 -22.55 -32.06
CA ALA A 102 18.81 -23.75 -31.69
C ALA A 102 18.31 -23.66 -30.24
N VAL A 103 17.05 -24.05 -30.02
CA VAL A 103 16.45 -24.13 -28.70
C VAL A 103 16.91 -25.41 -28.02
N SER A 104 17.57 -25.27 -26.87
CA SER A 104 18.04 -26.38 -26.02
C SER A 104 17.01 -26.82 -24.98
N PHE A 105 16.10 -25.92 -24.60
CA PHE A 105 14.96 -26.21 -23.71
C PHE A 105 13.86 -25.15 -23.91
N ASP A 106 12.61 -25.58 -23.85
CA ASP A 106 11.44 -24.69 -23.88
C ASP A 106 10.33 -25.25 -22.99
N THR A 107 9.65 -24.36 -22.27
CA THR A 107 8.41 -24.67 -21.55
C THR A 107 7.46 -23.48 -21.59
N ASP A 108 6.16 -23.77 -21.69
CA ASP A 108 5.06 -22.82 -21.53
C ASP A 108 4.54 -22.75 -20.10
N ASN A 109 5.10 -23.54 -19.19
CA ASN A 109 4.83 -23.44 -17.76
C ASN A 109 5.34 -22.10 -17.21
N VAL A 110 4.80 -21.71 -16.07
CA VAL A 110 5.09 -20.42 -15.41
C VAL A 110 5.68 -20.63 -14.04
N VAL A 111 6.62 -19.75 -13.66
CA VAL A 111 7.05 -19.59 -12.28
C VAL A 111 6.20 -18.52 -11.60
N GLY A 112 5.15 -18.98 -10.92
CA GLY A 112 4.15 -18.17 -10.20
C GLY A 112 4.40 -18.16 -8.70
N SER A 113 3.32 -18.05 -7.93
CA SER A 113 3.29 -18.04 -6.46
C SER A 113 2.34 -19.11 -5.93
N ALA A 114 2.80 -19.94 -4.99
CA ALA A 114 1.92 -20.84 -4.25
C ALA A 114 0.89 -20.06 -3.42
N GLY A 115 -0.40 -20.35 -3.62
CA GLY A 115 -1.50 -19.85 -2.81
C GLY A 115 -2.00 -20.92 -1.85
N VAL A 116 -3.27 -21.31 -1.96
CA VAL A 116 -3.93 -22.23 -0.99
C VAL A 116 -4.17 -23.63 -1.56
N LEU A 117 -4.52 -24.56 -0.66
CA LEU A 117 -4.96 -25.90 -1.04
C LEU A 117 -6.33 -25.87 -1.73
N PRO A 118 -6.56 -26.78 -2.69
CA PRO A 118 -7.84 -26.95 -3.37
C PRO A 118 -8.98 -27.26 -2.38
N SER A 119 -9.96 -26.36 -2.30
CA SER A 119 -11.07 -26.45 -1.35
C SER A 119 -12.29 -25.61 -1.75
N HIS A 120 -13.46 -25.96 -1.22
CA HIS A 120 -14.73 -25.24 -1.37
C HIS A 120 -15.17 -24.63 -0.04
N PHE A 121 -15.63 -23.39 -0.10
CA PHE A 121 -16.11 -22.63 1.05
C PHE A 121 -17.49 -23.13 1.50
N THR A 122 -17.66 -23.33 2.81
CA THR A 122 -18.96 -23.72 3.40
C THR A 122 -19.41 -22.79 4.52
N GLY A 123 -18.53 -21.94 5.04
CA GLY A 123 -18.90 -20.94 6.04
C GLY A 123 -17.73 -20.36 6.82
N VAL A 124 -18.08 -19.58 7.84
CA VAL A 124 -17.15 -18.92 8.77
C VAL A 124 -17.65 -19.15 10.18
N ASN A 125 -16.76 -19.58 11.07
CA ASN A 125 -16.99 -19.58 12.50
C ASN A 125 -16.47 -18.27 13.12
N ALA A 126 -17.27 -17.61 13.94
CA ALA A 126 -16.86 -16.36 14.56
C ALA A 126 -15.67 -16.58 15.51
N GLY A 127 -14.64 -15.76 15.38
CA GLY A 127 -13.41 -15.84 16.18
C GLY A 127 -12.40 -16.89 15.68
N ASP A 128 -12.75 -17.66 14.64
CA ASP A 128 -11.88 -18.66 14.03
C ASP A 128 -11.02 -18.01 12.93
N PRO A 129 -9.68 -18.16 12.95
CA PRO A 129 -8.83 -17.68 11.86
C PRO A 129 -9.02 -18.49 10.56
N PHE A 130 -9.52 -19.73 10.65
CA PHE A 130 -9.80 -20.60 9.51
C PHE A 130 -11.23 -20.43 8.99
N ASP A 131 -11.41 -20.64 7.69
CA ASP A 131 -12.74 -20.84 7.14
C ASP A 131 -13.24 -22.27 7.41
N VAL A 132 -14.56 -22.45 7.36
CA VAL A 132 -15.16 -23.79 7.29
C VAL A 132 -15.19 -24.19 5.82
N GLN A 133 -14.48 -25.27 5.49
CA GLN A 133 -14.25 -25.67 4.10
C GLN A 133 -14.26 -27.19 3.94
N SER A 134 -14.66 -27.66 2.76
CA SER A 134 -14.43 -29.04 2.29
C SER A 134 -13.27 -29.04 1.29
N PHE A 135 -12.46 -30.10 1.28
CA PHE A 135 -11.30 -30.21 0.40
C PHE A 135 -11.62 -31.11 -0.80
N ASP A 136 -11.00 -30.79 -1.94
CA ASP A 136 -11.15 -31.57 -3.17
C ASP A 136 -10.50 -32.94 -3.00
N ALA A 137 -11.06 -33.99 -3.63
CA ALA A 137 -10.52 -35.34 -3.51
C ALA A 137 -9.12 -35.47 -4.15
N LEU A 138 -8.94 -34.93 -5.36
CA LEU A 138 -7.66 -34.79 -6.04
C LEU A 138 -7.79 -33.65 -7.07
N ASP A 139 -6.86 -32.70 -7.05
CA ASP A 139 -6.74 -31.63 -8.04
C ASP A 139 -6.10 -32.18 -9.33
N THR A 140 -6.49 -31.63 -10.48
CA THR A 140 -5.98 -32.09 -11.79
C THR A 140 -4.49 -31.86 -11.97
N ASP A 141 -3.98 -30.71 -11.49
CA ASP A 141 -2.61 -30.27 -11.75
C ASP A 141 -1.78 -30.25 -10.45
N PHE A 142 -2.38 -29.81 -9.35
CA PHE A 142 -1.66 -29.50 -8.12
C PHE A 142 -1.72 -30.64 -7.12
N HIS A 143 -1.12 -31.78 -7.48
CA HIS A 143 -1.00 -32.94 -6.63
C HIS A 143 0.38 -33.64 -6.78
N VAL A 144 0.77 -34.40 -5.76
CA VAL A 144 1.92 -35.32 -5.79
C VAL A 144 1.42 -36.71 -5.39
N GLY A 145 1.48 -37.67 -6.31
CA GLY A 145 0.83 -38.96 -6.11
C GLY A 145 -0.69 -38.77 -5.91
N SER A 146 -1.22 -39.23 -4.79
CA SER A 146 -2.64 -39.08 -4.43
C SER A 146 -2.92 -37.95 -3.43
N VAL A 147 -2.00 -36.99 -3.28
CA VAL A 147 -2.09 -35.93 -2.27
C VAL A 147 -2.06 -34.57 -2.93
N ASN A 148 -3.07 -33.75 -2.64
CA ASN A 148 -3.13 -32.37 -3.11
C ASN A 148 -2.08 -31.49 -2.44
N VAL A 149 -1.45 -30.62 -3.23
CA VAL A 149 -0.53 -29.57 -2.79
C VAL A 149 -1.10 -28.19 -3.13
N ARG A 150 -0.50 -27.11 -2.62
CA ARG A 150 -1.00 -25.75 -2.87
C ARG A 150 -1.00 -25.43 -4.36
N ARG A 151 -2.06 -24.78 -4.83
CA ARG A 151 -2.15 -24.29 -6.21
C ARG A 151 -1.16 -23.15 -6.43
N THR A 152 -0.60 -23.06 -7.63
CA THR A 152 0.32 -21.97 -8.01
C THR A 152 -0.36 -21.01 -8.97
N THR A 153 -0.10 -19.71 -8.89
CA THR A 153 -0.65 -18.71 -9.83
C THR A 153 -0.14 -18.90 -11.26
N GLY A 154 -1.00 -18.56 -12.24
CA GLY A 154 -0.66 -18.67 -13.67
C GLY A 154 0.28 -17.58 -14.19
N ARG A 155 0.64 -16.58 -13.39
CA ARG A 155 1.62 -15.52 -13.71
C ARG A 155 2.55 -15.29 -12.54
N ASN A 156 3.75 -14.81 -12.84
CA ASN A 156 4.71 -14.34 -11.85
C ASN A 156 4.16 -13.13 -11.09
N THR A 157 4.47 -13.04 -9.80
CA THR A 157 3.96 -12.01 -8.90
C THR A 157 4.79 -10.73 -9.00
N PRO A 158 4.23 -9.61 -9.51
CA PRO A 158 4.98 -8.36 -9.63
C PRO A 158 5.14 -7.66 -8.27
N SER A 159 6.03 -6.67 -8.19
CA SER A 159 6.14 -5.83 -7.00
C SER A 159 4.89 -4.96 -6.78
N VAL A 160 4.45 -4.84 -5.52
CA VAL A 160 3.47 -3.83 -5.08
C VAL A 160 4.09 -2.47 -4.74
N ILE A 161 5.41 -2.38 -4.63
CA ILE A 161 6.11 -1.11 -4.35
C ILE A 161 5.98 -0.22 -5.59
N ASN A 162 5.67 1.07 -5.38
CA ASN A 162 5.37 2.06 -6.43
C ASN A 162 4.12 1.75 -7.27
N ALA A 163 3.37 0.67 -7.01
CA ALA A 163 2.23 0.29 -7.83
C ALA A 163 1.11 1.36 -7.86
N VAL A 164 1.10 2.29 -6.88
CA VAL A 164 0.22 3.47 -6.84
C VAL A 164 0.32 4.37 -8.07
N PHE A 165 1.46 4.34 -8.78
CA PHE A 165 1.61 5.14 -9.99
C PHE A 165 0.92 4.52 -11.20
N ASN A 166 0.61 3.21 -11.20
CA ASN A 166 0.01 2.52 -12.34
C ASN A 166 -1.42 3.02 -12.61
N ASN A 167 -1.75 3.24 -13.89
CA ASN A 167 -3.12 3.56 -14.27
C ASN A 167 -4.05 2.34 -14.15
N ARG A 168 -3.60 1.16 -14.60
CA ARG A 168 -4.29 -0.13 -14.42
C ARG A 168 -3.33 -1.14 -13.80
N ASN A 169 -3.82 -2.02 -12.94
CA ASN A 169 -3.02 -3.02 -12.25
C ASN A 169 -3.27 -4.44 -12.78
N PHE A 170 -2.44 -5.39 -12.32
CA PHE A 170 -2.14 -6.67 -12.96
C PHE A 170 -1.35 -6.55 -14.28
N TRP A 171 -0.72 -7.66 -14.68
CA TRP A 171 0.01 -7.76 -15.95
C TRP A 171 -0.87 -7.49 -17.17
N ASP A 172 -2.14 -7.88 -17.12
CA ASP A 172 -3.15 -7.71 -18.18
C ASP A 172 -4.09 -6.52 -17.93
N GLY A 173 -3.77 -5.64 -16.99
CA GLY A 173 -4.54 -4.41 -16.77
C GLY A 173 -6.01 -4.62 -16.38
N ARG A 174 -6.41 -5.83 -15.95
CA ARG A 174 -7.82 -6.12 -15.65
C ARG A 174 -8.35 -5.30 -14.47
N ALA A 175 -7.49 -4.91 -13.54
CA ALA A 175 -7.83 -4.00 -12.45
C ALA A 175 -7.93 -2.57 -12.97
N GLN A 176 -9.16 -2.06 -13.09
CA GLN A 176 -9.46 -0.78 -13.72
C GLN A 176 -9.08 0.41 -12.84
N ASN A 177 -8.80 1.55 -13.48
CA ASN A 177 -8.49 2.82 -12.81
C ASN A 177 -9.66 3.35 -11.96
N GLU A 178 -10.89 3.06 -12.37
CA GLU A 178 -12.11 3.44 -11.67
C GLU A 178 -12.60 2.28 -10.80
N PHE A 179 -12.39 2.37 -9.50
CA PHE A 179 -12.84 1.36 -8.55
C PHE A 179 -14.34 1.47 -8.28
N ASN A 180 -15.06 0.34 -8.34
CA ASN A 180 -16.51 0.27 -8.15
C ASN A 180 -16.95 -0.10 -6.71
N GLY A 181 -16.00 -0.35 -5.81
CA GLY A 181 -16.27 -0.69 -4.41
C GLY A 181 -16.56 -2.18 -4.15
N VAL A 182 -16.44 -3.05 -5.15
CA VAL A 182 -16.87 -4.46 -5.09
C VAL A 182 -15.85 -5.43 -5.69
N ASP A 183 -15.24 -5.08 -6.83
CA ASP A 183 -14.41 -6.00 -7.61
C ASP A 183 -13.36 -5.27 -8.49
N PRO A 184 -12.43 -6.01 -9.13
CA PRO A 184 -11.38 -5.42 -9.95
C PRO A 184 -11.82 -4.73 -11.25
N PHE A 185 -13.00 -5.05 -11.77
CA PHE A 185 -13.40 -4.69 -13.14
C PHE A 185 -14.03 -3.30 -13.23
N GLY A 186 -14.21 -2.61 -12.11
CA GLY A 186 -14.62 -1.21 -12.10
C GLY A 186 -15.99 -1.02 -12.74
N ASN A 187 -16.13 0.01 -13.60
CA ASN A 187 -17.40 0.30 -14.27
C ASN A 187 -17.85 -0.78 -15.28
N ARG A 188 -17.04 -1.81 -15.53
CA ARG A 188 -17.42 -2.94 -16.40
C ARG A 188 -18.41 -3.87 -15.71
N ASP A 189 -18.33 -3.98 -14.39
CA ASP A 189 -19.39 -4.59 -13.60
C ASP A 189 -20.51 -3.55 -13.39
N VAL A 190 -21.57 -3.66 -14.19
CA VAL A 190 -22.72 -2.76 -14.13
C VAL A 190 -23.64 -3.03 -12.94
N ASP A 191 -23.48 -4.17 -12.27
CA ASP A 191 -24.28 -4.63 -11.14
C ASP A 191 -23.60 -4.43 -9.79
N ALA A 192 -22.33 -4.01 -9.77
CA ALA A 192 -21.59 -3.65 -8.58
C ALA A 192 -22.32 -2.56 -7.77
N ARG A 193 -22.70 -2.88 -6.53
CA ARG A 193 -23.39 -1.96 -5.61
C ARG A 193 -22.80 -2.03 -4.22
N VAL A 194 -22.66 -0.87 -3.59
CA VAL A 194 -22.36 -0.71 -2.17
C VAL A 194 -23.60 -0.17 -1.44
N GLY A 195 -23.72 -0.45 -0.15
CA GLY A 195 -24.79 0.09 0.69
C GLY A 195 -24.45 1.49 1.20
N GLN A 196 -25.37 2.44 1.08
CA GLN A 196 -25.25 3.78 1.64
C GLN A 196 -26.39 4.03 2.61
N VAL A 197 -26.09 4.54 3.80
CA VAL A 197 -27.09 4.94 4.79
C VAL A 197 -27.89 6.13 4.25
N ASN A 198 -29.20 5.97 4.15
CA ASN A 198 -30.10 7.00 3.65
C ASN A 198 -30.62 7.91 4.77
N ALA A 199 -31.32 8.99 4.43
CA ALA A 199 -31.81 9.99 5.39
C ALA A 199 -32.79 9.41 6.43
N SER A 200 -33.45 8.29 6.14
CA SER A 200 -34.36 7.59 7.06
C SER A 200 -33.66 6.59 7.99
N GLY A 201 -32.34 6.40 7.83
CA GLY A 201 -31.55 5.41 8.58
C GLY A 201 -31.53 4.01 7.95
N GLY A 202 -32.26 3.80 6.84
CA GLY A 202 -32.18 2.59 6.02
C GLY A 202 -30.93 2.56 5.14
N VAL A 203 -30.82 1.55 4.28
CA VAL A 203 -29.68 1.37 3.37
C VAL A 203 -30.16 1.32 1.92
N ASP A 204 -29.66 2.24 1.10
CA ASP A 204 -29.84 2.24 -0.35
C ASP A 204 -28.64 1.54 -1.00
N LYS A 205 -28.87 0.70 -2.01
CA LYS A 205 -27.79 0.14 -2.82
C LYS A 205 -27.45 1.13 -3.93
N VAL A 206 -26.22 1.63 -3.93
CA VAL A 206 -25.75 2.66 -4.86
C VAL A 206 -24.54 2.17 -5.64
N ALA A 207 -24.44 2.61 -6.89
CA ALA A 207 -23.21 2.46 -7.67
C ALA A 207 -22.19 3.52 -7.23
N VAL A 208 -20.91 3.15 -7.18
CA VAL A 208 -19.81 4.09 -6.96
C VAL A 208 -18.76 3.90 -8.03
N SER A 209 -17.98 4.96 -8.28
CA SER A 209 -16.90 4.95 -9.26
C SER A 209 -15.82 5.90 -8.74
N ILE A 210 -14.67 5.35 -8.38
CA ILE A 210 -13.60 6.08 -7.69
C ILE A 210 -12.37 6.08 -8.60
N ALA A 211 -12.13 7.20 -9.28
CA ALA A 211 -11.01 7.34 -10.21
C ALA A 211 -9.64 7.26 -9.51
N ASN A 212 -8.57 6.96 -10.27
CA ASN A 212 -7.20 6.81 -9.77
C ASN A 212 -7.10 5.80 -8.62
N SER A 213 -7.89 4.73 -8.70
CA SER A 213 -8.02 3.72 -7.65
C SER A 213 -7.83 2.29 -8.17
N SER A 214 -6.94 2.11 -9.15
CA SER A 214 -6.58 0.79 -9.67
C SER A 214 -5.95 -0.14 -8.63
N LEU A 215 -5.36 0.40 -7.55
CA LEU A 215 -4.89 -0.41 -6.43
C LEU A 215 -6.06 -0.98 -5.63
N ALA A 216 -7.11 -0.19 -5.35
CA ALA A 216 -8.30 -0.71 -4.69
C ALA A 216 -8.98 -1.79 -5.55
N SER A 217 -9.10 -1.55 -6.87
CA SER A 217 -9.57 -2.57 -7.82
C SER A 217 -8.71 -3.84 -7.77
N GLN A 218 -7.38 -3.71 -7.76
CA GLN A 218 -6.49 -4.87 -7.71
C GLN A 218 -6.59 -5.64 -6.39
N ALA A 219 -6.70 -4.94 -5.26
CA ALA A 219 -6.76 -5.52 -3.93
C ALA A 219 -7.99 -6.43 -3.75
N ASP A 220 -9.10 -6.17 -4.45
CA ASP A 220 -10.32 -6.99 -4.39
C ASP A 220 -10.24 -8.30 -5.20
N GLY A 221 -9.19 -8.50 -6.00
CA GLY A 221 -9.05 -9.71 -6.83
C GLY A 221 -8.58 -10.95 -6.07
N PRO A 222 -7.37 -10.94 -5.50
CA PRO A 222 -6.78 -12.13 -4.84
C PRO A 222 -7.61 -12.75 -3.71
N PRO A 223 -8.28 -11.99 -2.82
CA PRO A 223 -8.94 -12.56 -1.63
C PRO A 223 -10.08 -13.54 -1.92
N GLY A 224 -10.72 -13.43 -3.10
CA GLY A 224 -11.77 -14.35 -3.56
C GLY A 224 -11.28 -15.41 -4.56
N ASN A 225 -10.00 -15.43 -4.93
CA ASN A 225 -9.49 -16.34 -5.95
C ASN A 225 -9.11 -17.71 -5.35
N PRO A 226 -9.64 -18.84 -5.89
CA PRO A 226 -9.43 -20.19 -5.37
C PRO A 226 -8.02 -20.78 -5.60
N VAL A 227 -7.17 -20.07 -6.35
CA VAL A 227 -5.75 -20.37 -6.52
C VAL A 227 -4.91 -19.58 -5.51
N GLU A 228 -5.30 -18.34 -5.23
CA GLU A 228 -4.45 -17.38 -4.51
C GLU A 228 -4.68 -17.43 -2.99
N MET A 229 -5.84 -17.01 -2.50
CA MET A 229 -6.09 -16.79 -1.06
C MET A 229 -7.34 -17.49 -0.52
N SER A 230 -8.15 -18.10 -1.37
CA SER A 230 -9.52 -18.47 -1.01
C SER A 230 -9.85 -19.92 -1.27
N SER A 231 -10.84 -20.44 -0.55
CA SER A 231 -11.63 -21.56 -1.03
C SER A 231 -12.61 -21.09 -2.10
N ASP A 232 -12.96 -21.97 -3.02
CA ASP A 232 -13.92 -21.72 -4.09
C ASP A 232 -15.30 -21.32 -3.52
N GLY A 233 -15.95 -20.34 -4.14
CA GLY A 233 -17.27 -19.81 -3.75
C GLY A 233 -17.31 -18.79 -2.61
N ARG A 234 -16.17 -18.45 -1.99
CA ARG A 234 -16.10 -17.44 -0.91
C ARG A 234 -16.15 -16.01 -1.47
N THR A 235 -16.88 -15.10 -0.80
CA THR A 235 -16.95 -13.68 -1.19
C THR A 235 -16.16 -12.77 -0.24
N LEU A 236 -15.77 -11.56 -0.67
CA LEU A 236 -15.15 -10.57 0.23
C LEU A 236 -16.08 -10.15 1.39
N SER A 237 -17.40 -10.27 1.24
CA SER A 237 -18.34 -10.07 2.36
C SER A 237 -18.20 -11.18 3.43
N ASP A 238 -17.92 -12.42 3.03
CA ASP A 238 -17.60 -13.52 3.95
C ASP A 238 -16.27 -13.29 4.66
N ILE A 239 -15.27 -12.75 3.95
CA ILE A 239 -14.00 -12.30 4.55
C ILE A 239 -14.27 -11.23 5.60
N GLY A 240 -15.12 -10.25 5.29
CA GLY A 240 -15.55 -9.24 6.26
C GLY A 240 -16.25 -9.86 7.47
N LYS A 241 -17.12 -10.84 7.26
CA LYS A 241 -17.77 -11.59 8.34
C LYS A 241 -16.74 -12.28 9.25
N LYS A 242 -15.68 -12.86 8.70
CA LYS A 242 -14.58 -13.46 9.47
C LYS A 242 -13.74 -12.42 10.19
N LEU A 243 -13.16 -11.47 9.45
CA LEU A 243 -12.21 -10.51 9.98
C LEU A 243 -12.84 -9.63 11.06
N LEU A 244 -14.10 -9.21 10.92
CA LEU A 244 -14.79 -8.44 11.95
C LEU A 244 -15.00 -9.21 13.28
N SER A 245 -14.80 -10.53 13.30
CA SER A 245 -14.93 -11.39 14.48
C SER A 245 -13.61 -11.79 15.12
N VAL A 246 -12.48 -11.50 14.49
CA VAL A 246 -11.14 -11.82 15.01
C VAL A 246 -10.36 -10.56 15.38
N ARG A 247 -9.29 -10.75 16.15
CA ARG A 247 -8.34 -9.68 16.46
C ARG A 247 -7.46 -9.41 15.22
N PRO A 248 -7.29 -8.15 14.79
CA PRO A 248 -6.37 -7.81 13.70
C PRO A 248 -4.95 -8.31 13.99
N LEU A 249 -4.34 -8.98 13.02
CA LEU A 249 -3.00 -9.56 13.09
C LEU A 249 -2.85 -10.52 14.29
N GLY A 250 -3.95 -11.15 14.73
CA GLY A 250 -4.04 -11.87 15.99
C GLY A 250 -3.13 -13.10 16.10
N THR A 251 -2.76 -13.66 14.95
CA THR A 251 -1.92 -14.86 14.78
C THR A 251 -0.44 -14.56 14.52
N GLN A 252 -0.02 -13.29 14.64
CA GLN A 252 1.33 -12.86 14.32
C GLN A 252 1.85 -11.72 15.19
N GLN A 253 3.18 -11.64 15.29
CA GLN A 253 3.85 -10.57 16.00
C GLN A 253 3.84 -9.26 15.20
N VAL A 254 3.70 -8.15 15.92
CA VAL A 254 3.87 -6.80 15.38
C VAL A 254 4.94 -6.09 16.21
N SER A 255 5.95 -5.54 15.55
CA SER A 255 7.00 -4.79 16.23
C SER A 255 6.41 -3.54 16.88
N ARG A 256 6.75 -3.27 18.15
CA ARG A 256 6.41 -1.98 18.79
C ARG A 256 7.12 -0.78 18.15
N ALA A 257 8.18 -1.05 17.39
CA ALA A 257 8.89 -0.07 16.59
C ALA A 257 8.36 0.02 15.16
N ASP A 258 7.31 -0.74 14.78
CA ASP A 258 6.63 -0.58 13.49
C ASP A 258 6.20 0.87 13.31
N SER A 259 6.49 1.43 12.13
CA SER A 259 6.35 2.85 11.85
C SER A 259 4.89 3.34 11.82
N MET A 260 3.94 2.41 11.64
CA MET A 260 2.53 2.70 11.45
C MET A 260 1.64 2.05 12.53
N LEU A 261 1.89 0.79 12.87
CA LEU A 261 1.09 -0.01 13.79
C LEU A 261 1.66 -0.07 15.20
N GLY A 262 2.91 0.34 15.40
CA GLY A 262 3.65 0.15 16.67
C GLY A 262 2.95 0.72 17.91
N SER A 263 2.16 1.80 17.76
CA SER A 263 1.38 2.40 18.85
C SER A 263 0.15 1.59 19.27
N ASP A 264 -0.33 0.71 18.40
CA ASP A 264 -1.62 0.04 18.52
C ASP A 264 -1.45 -1.45 18.90
N VAL A 265 -0.21 -1.94 18.96
CA VAL A 265 0.16 -3.32 19.31
C VAL A 265 -0.28 -3.69 20.72
N THR A 266 -0.70 -4.94 20.91
CA THR A 266 -1.06 -5.47 22.23
C THR A 266 0.13 -5.52 23.20
N ALA A 267 -0.17 -5.74 24.49
CA ALA A 267 0.86 -5.95 25.51
C ALA A 267 1.71 -7.22 25.26
N SER A 268 1.16 -8.24 24.59
CA SER A 268 1.91 -9.45 24.24
C SER A 268 2.80 -9.27 22.99
N GLY A 269 2.50 -8.28 22.14
CA GLY A 269 3.15 -8.14 20.83
C GLY A 269 2.37 -8.81 19.69
N SER A 270 1.45 -9.72 20.02
CA SER A 270 0.61 -10.43 19.05
C SER A 270 -0.66 -9.64 18.75
N GLY A 271 -0.82 -9.20 17.52
CA GLY A 271 -1.98 -8.43 17.07
C GLY A 271 -2.09 -7.00 17.61
N LEU A 272 -3.23 -6.39 17.30
CA LEU A 272 -3.56 -4.99 17.67
C LEU A 272 -4.63 -4.93 18.78
N ASN A 273 -4.67 -3.81 19.51
CA ASN A 273 -5.66 -3.54 20.56
C ASN A 273 -7.05 -3.17 20.00
N ALA A 274 -7.10 -2.60 18.79
CA ALA A 274 -8.35 -2.23 18.13
C ALA A 274 -8.98 -3.43 17.41
N SER A 275 -10.31 -3.46 17.28
CA SER A 275 -10.98 -4.37 16.36
C SER A 275 -10.98 -3.82 14.93
N TYR A 276 -11.18 -4.69 13.93
CA TYR A 276 -11.37 -4.22 12.54
C TYR A 276 -12.57 -3.26 12.41
N ALA A 277 -13.64 -3.50 13.17
CA ALA A 277 -14.79 -2.58 13.20
C ALA A 277 -14.41 -1.18 13.71
N ASP A 278 -13.54 -1.08 14.73
CA ASP A 278 -13.06 0.20 15.23
C ASP A 278 -12.15 0.91 14.22
N MET A 279 -11.28 0.14 13.54
CA MET A 279 -10.40 0.66 12.50
C MET A 279 -11.21 1.19 11.30
N ILE A 280 -12.26 0.48 10.86
CA ILE A 280 -13.18 0.93 9.80
C ILE A 280 -13.90 2.22 10.22
N LYS A 281 -14.46 2.29 11.44
CA LYS A 281 -15.13 3.49 11.95
C LYS A 281 -14.19 4.71 12.07
N ALA A 282 -12.92 4.46 12.34
CA ALA A 282 -11.90 5.50 12.37
C ALA A 282 -11.57 6.01 10.96
N ALA A 283 -11.46 5.11 9.99
CA ALA A 283 -11.04 5.40 8.62
C ALA A 283 -12.15 5.96 7.72
N PHE A 284 -13.38 5.44 7.79
CA PHE A 284 -14.42 5.68 6.78
C PHE A 284 -15.58 6.55 7.28
N GLN A 285 -16.22 7.25 6.33
CA GLN A 285 -17.44 8.04 6.59
C GLN A 285 -18.56 7.12 7.09
N SER A 286 -19.37 7.63 8.03
CA SER A 286 -20.41 6.84 8.69
C SER A 286 -21.51 6.36 7.76
N GLU A 287 -21.74 7.05 6.64
CA GLU A 287 -22.74 6.63 5.64
C GLU A 287 -22.44 5.27 4.99
N TRP A 288 -21.22 4.74 5.15
CA TRP A 288 -20.83 3.43 4.59
C TRP A 288 -20.93 2.27 5.58
N TRP A 289 -21.11 2.53 6.89
CA TRP A 289 -21.10 1.45 7.90
C TRP A 289 -22.15 1.61 9.02
N ASN A 290 -22.74 2.79 9.21
CA ASN A 290 -23.55 3.11 10.38
C ASN A 290 -25.04 2.83 10.17
N SER A 291 -25.40 1.55 9.97
CA SER A 291 -26.79 1.09 9.98
C SER A 291 -26.90 -0.25 10.70
N SER A 292 -28.04 -0.47 11.35
CA SER A 292 -28.44 -1.75 11.93
C SER A 292 -29.19 -2.64 10.94
N SER A 293 -29.50 -2.14 9.73
CA SER A 293 -30.15 -2.93 8.69
C SER A 293 -29.21 -3.99 8.13
N SER A 294 -29.75 -5.18 7.89
CA SER A 294 -29.08 -6.19 7.08
C SER A 294 -29.28 -5.89 5.59
N VAL A 295 -28.28 -6.23 4.79
CA VAL A 295 -28.27 -6.07 3.33
C VAL A 295 -28.10 -7.45 2.70
N THR A 296 -29.02 -7.81 1.82
CA THR A 296 -28.94 -9.07 1.06
C THR A 296 -28.02 -8.88 -0.15
N ALA A 297 -26.99 -9.71 -0.26
CA ALA A 297 -26.09 -9.73 -1.41
C ALA A 297 -26.69 -10.49 -2.61
N PRO A 298 -26.13 -10.34 -3.83
CA PRO A 298 -26.62 -11.04 -5.02
C PRO A 298 -26.68 -12.57 -4.88
N ASN A 299 -25.81 -13.16 -4.06
CA ASN A 299 -25.81 -14.59 -3.76
C ASN A 299 -26.92 -15.04 -2.78
N GLY A 300 -27.80 -14.13 -2.35
CA GLY A 300 -28.90 -14.40 -1.42
C GLY A 300 -28.53 -14.33 0.07
N ASN A 301 -27.24 -14.25 0.41
CA ASN A 301 -26.80 -14.13 1.80
C ASN A 301 -27.13 -12.76 2.38
N SER A 302 -27.44 -12.71 3.68
CA SER A 302 -27.70 -11.47 4.40
C SER A 302 -26.53 -11.09 5.29
N TYR A 303 -26.08 -9.83 5.19
CA TYR A 303 -24.92 -9.30 5.90
C TYR A 303 -25.30 -8.03 6.67
N SER A 304 -24.59 -7.72 7.75
CA SER A 304 -24.60 -6.34 8.27
C SER A 304 -24.04 -5.38 7.20
N LEU A 305 -24.39 -4.09 7.27
CA LEU A 305 -23.87 -3.10 6.31
C LEU A 305 -22.32 -3.11 6.23
N MET A 306 -21.63 -3.24 7.37
CA MET A 306 -20.16 -3.26 7.39
C MET A 306 -19.56 -4.50 6.71
N GLN A 307 -20.24 -5.65 6.80
CA GLN A 307 -19.84 -6.88 6.10
C GLN A 307 -20.14 -6.77 4.59
N PHE A 308 -21.32 -6.26 4.22
CA PHE A 308 -21.70 -6.07 2.83
C PHE A 308 -20.74 -5.10 2.10
N ASN A 309 -20.35 -4.01 2.76
CA ASN A 309 -19.39 -3.03 2.24
C ASN A 309 -17.94 -3.38 2.52
N PHE A 310 -17.64 -4.59 3.02
CA PHE A 310 -16.26 -4.95 3.30
C PHE A 310 -15.32 -4.85 2.09
N PRO A 311 -15.71 -5.18 0.83
CA PRO A 311 -14.87 -4.96 -0.34
C PRO A 311 -14.44 -3.48 -0.49
N LEU A 312 -15.38 -2.54 -0.36
CA LEU A 312 -15.09 -1.10 -0.39
C LEU A 312 -14.05 -0.70 0.67
N PHE A 313 -14.16 -1.22 1.89
CA PHE A 313 -13.19 -0.93 2.95
C PHE A 313 -11.84 -1.58 2.70
N TRP A 314 -11.85 -2.81 2.23
CA TRP A 314 -10.66 -3.59 1.90
C TRP A 314 -9.83 -2.89 0.82
N GLY A 315 -10.43 -2.66 -0.35
CA GLY A 315 -9.75 -2.03 -1.49
C GLY A 315 -9.20 -0.65 -1.16
N LEU A 316 -10.03 0.24 -0.59
CA LEU A 316 -9.60 1.61 -0.29
C LEU A 316 -8.57 1.70 0.84
N ALA A 317 -8.64 0.83 1.85
CA ALA A 317 -7.65 0.82 2.92
C ALA A 317 -6.30 0.29 2.42
N ILE A 318 -6.29 -0.81 1.67
CA ILE A 318 -5.06 -1.36 1.08
C ILE A 318 -4.44 -0.34 0.11
N GLN A 319 -5.23 0.27 -0.77
CA GLN A 319 -4.74 1.36 -1.62
C GLN A 319 -4.12 2.49 -0.80
N ALA A 320 -4.74 2.90 0.31
CA ALA A 320 -4.19 3.96 1.15
C ALA A 320 -2.82 3.57 1.74
N TYR A 321 -2.64 2.31 2.13
CA TYR A 321 -1.36 1.75 2.59
C TYR A 321 -0.33 1.65 1.47
N GLU A 322 -0.67 1.03 0.35
CA GLU A 322 0.24 0.87 -0.80
C GLU A 322 0.67 2.21 -1.41
N SER A 323 -0.17 3.24 -1.29
CA SER A 323 0.19 4.63 -1.64
C SER A 323 1.35 5.20 -0.80
N THR A 324 1.73 4.54 0.30
CA THR A 324 2.90 4.90 1.11
C THR A 324 4.18 4.18 0.68
N LEU A 325 4.07 3.10 -0.10
CA LEU A 325 5.18 2.25 -0.50
C LEU A 325 5.91 2.84 -1.72
N VAL A 326 6.52 4.01 -1.54
CA VAL A 326 7.24 4.76 -2.57
C VAL A 326 8.75 4.67 -2.34
N SER A 327 9.48 4.16 -3.33
CA SER A 327 10.93 3.90 -3.29
C SER A 327 11.75 4.95 -4.05
N ASP A 328 11.72 6.18 -3.52
CA ASP A 328 12.31 7.38 -4.10
C ASP A 328 13.74 7.71 -3.64
N GLN A 329 14.48 6.76 -3.05
CA GLN A 329 15.82 6.98 -2.49
C GLN A 329 16.89 6.04 -3.07
N THR A 330 16.75 5.66 -4.34
CA THR A 330 17.76 4.88 -5.06
C THR A 330 19.03 5.70 -5.34
N PRO A 331 20.18 5.05 -5.59
CA PRO A 331 21.35 5.72 -6.17
C PRO A 331 21.04 6.55 -7.42
N VAL A 332 20.17 6.05 -8.30
CA VAL A 332 19.71 6.78 -9.50
C VAL A 332 18.92 8.04 -9.14
N ASP A 333 18.05 8.00 -8.12
CA ASP A 333 17.32 9.21 -7.67
C ASP A 333 18.26 10.28 -7.17
N LYS A 334 19.29 9.90 -6.40
CA LYS A 334 20.31 10.83 -5.89
C LYS A 334 21.09 11.46 -7.03
N PHE A 335 21.51 10.65 -8.01
CA PHE A 335 22.22 11.12 -9.19
C PHE A 335 21.40 12.09 -10.02
N LEU A 336 20.15 11.74 -10.33
CA LEU A 336 19.21 12.60 -11.07
C LEU A 336 18.82 13.86 -10.28
N SER A 337 19.00 13.87 -8.96
CA SER A 337 18.80 15.04 -8.09
C SER A 337 20.08 15.89 -7.92
N GLY A 338 21.18 15.53 -8.59
CA GLY A 338 22.42 16.32 -8.66
C GLY A 338 23.63 15.74 -7.92
N ASP A 339 23.51 14.61 -7.23
CA ASP A 339 24.66 13.92 -6.63
C ASP A 339 25.36 13.04 -7.66
N THR A 340 26.28 13.63 -8.42
CA THR A 340 27.01 12.94 -9.49
C THR A 340 27.91 11.80 -9.00
N SER A 341 28.11 11.67 -7.69
CA SER A 341 28.89 10.58 -7.08
C SER A 341 28.05 9.35 -6.70
N ALA A 342 26.72 9.45 -6.78
CA ALA A 342 25.82 8.38 -6.37
C ALA A 342 25.84 7.15 -7.29
N LEU A 343 26.27 7.30 -8.55
CA LEU A 343 26.43 6.21 -9.51
C LEU A 343 27.90 5.96 -9.84
N SER A 344 28.29 4.69 -9.92
CA SER A 344 29.58 4.29 -10.47
C SER A 344 29.69 4.69 -11.96
N ALA A 345 30.92 4.83 -12.47
CA ALA A 345 31.14 5.13 -13.89
C ALA A 345 30.48 4.10 -14.82
N GLN A 346 30.48 2.82 -14.43
CA GLN A 346 29.82 1.75 -15.17
C GLN A 346 28.29 1.88 -15.15
N ALA A 347 27.68 2.25 -14.02
CA ALA A 347 26.24 2.49 -13.94
C ALA A 347 25.83 3.75 -14.74
N GLN A 348 26.66 4.79 -14.78
CA GLN A 348 26.43 5.96 -15.64
C GLN A 348 26.51 5.61 -17.13
N GLN A 349 27.48 4.77 -17.52
CA GLN A 349 27.55 4.20 -18.87
C GLN A 349 26.28 3.39 -19.19
N GLY A 350 25.83 2.57 -18.24
CA GLY A 350 24.58 1.80 -18.36
C GLY A 350 23.36 2.68 -18.57
N MET A 351 23.23 3.76 -17.79
CA MET A 351 22.17 4.75 -17.95
C MET A 351 22.21 5.41 -19.34
N SER A 352 23.40 5.73 -19.87
CA SER A 352 23.54 6.27 -21.22
C SER A 352 23.15 5.26 -22.30
N ILE A 353 23.45 3.97 -22.12
CA ILE A 353 23.03 2.91 -23.02
C ILE A 353 21.52 2.75 -22.96
N PHE A 354 20.93 2.75 -21.76
CA PHE A 354 19.49 2.65 -21.53
C PHE A 354 18.71 3.72 -22.28
N ALA A 355 19.18 4.98 -22.23
CA ALA A 355 18.61 6.12 -22.93
C ALA A 355 18.85 6.12 -24.45
N GLY A 356 20.01 5.61 -24.86
CA GLY A 356 20.50 5.66 -26.24
C GLY A 356 20.41 4.32 -26.93
N LYS A 357 21.55 3.62 -27.03
CA LYS A 357 21.73 2.40 -27.82
C LYS A 357 20.72 1.28 -27.47
N GLY A 358 20.28 1.20 -26.23
CA GLY A 358 19.33 0.22 -25.74
C GLY A 358 17.88 0.54 -26.04
N GLY A 359 17.53 1.81 -26.30
CA GLY A 359 16.16 2.26 -26.56
C GLY A 359 15.16 1.97 -25.44
N CYS A 360 15.62 1.64 -24.22
CA CYS A 360 14.78 1.14 -23.14
C CYS A 360 13.79 2.21 -22.64
N GLU A 361 14.16 3.49 -22.73
CA GLU A 361 13.31 4.64 -22.40
C GLU A 361 12.09 4.81 -23.33
N SER A 362 11.96 4.04 -24.41
CA SER A 362 10.74 4.06 -25.24
C SER A 362 9.50 3.56 -24.47
N CYS A 363 9.69 2.62 -23.54
CA CYS A 363 8.63 2.11 -22.66
C CYS A 363 8.94 2.36 -21.18
N HIS A 364 10.20 2.23 -20.76
CA HIS A 364 10.62 2.42 -19.37
C HIS A 364 11.07 3.86 -19.10
N GLU A 365 10.11 4.78 -19.20
CA GLU A 365 10.38 6.22 -19.17
C GLU A 365 10.03 6.93 -17.85
N GLY A 366 10.49 8.17 -17.75
CA GLY A 366 10.10 9.09 -16.70
C GLY A 366 10.58 8.66 -15.30
N PRO A 367 9.99 9.25 -14.24
CA PRO A 367 10.42 9.00 -12.87
C PRO A 367 10.20 7.56 -12.39
N ALA A 368 9.12 6.92 -12.87
CA ALA A 368 8.74 5.58 -12.47
C ALA A 368 9.34 4.48 -13.36
N PHE A 369 10.10 4.80 -14.41
CA PHE A 369 10.63 3.81 -15.36
C PHE A 369 9.54 2.92 -15.98
N THR A 370 8.38 3.52 -16.28
CA THR A 370 7.25 2.86 -16.96
C THR A 370 6.35 3.89 -17.61
N ASP A 371 5.86 3.58 -18.80
CA ASP A 371 4.86 4.36 -19.52
C ASP A 371 3.41 4.07 -19.08
N ALA A 372 3.20 3.11 -18.18
CA ALA A 372 1.88 2.70 -17.68
C ALA A 372 1.33 3.56 -16.52
N THR A 373 1.97 4.70 -16.21
CA THR A 373 1.54 5.54 -15.09
C THR A 373 0.25 6.31 -15.36
N VAL A 374 -0.49 6.69 -14.30
CA VAL A 374 -1.64 7.61 -14.39
C VAL A 374 -1.27 8.89 -15.13
N ALA A 375 -0.08 9.45 -14.87
CA ALA A 375 0.38 10.68 -15.53
C ALA A 375 0.61 10.48 -17.04
N ASN A 376 1.22 9.37 -17.44
CA ASN A 376 1.48 9.05 -18.85
C ASN A 376 0.20 8.74 -19.60
N VAL A 377 -0.72 7.97 -19.01
CA VAL A 377 -2.04 7.69 -19.59
C VAL A 377 -2.87 8.97 -19.70
N ALA A 378 -2.84 9.85 -18.70
CA ALA A 378 -3.53 11.14 -18.78
C ALA A 378 -2.97 12.03 -19.92
N ALA A 379 -1.67 11.95 -20.20
CA ALA A 379 -1.03 12.73 -21.26
C ALA A 379 -1.27 12.16 -22.67
N ARG A 380 -1.35 10.82 -22.82
CA ARG A 380 -1.42 10.13 -24.11
C ARG A 380 -2.81 9.64 -24.48
N GLY A 381 -3.70 9.53 -23.51
CA GLY A 381 -4.96 8.78 -23.61
C GLY A 381 -4.79 7.31 -23.21
N VAL A 382 -5.90 6.65 -22.88
CA VAL A 382 -5.96 5.22 -22.52
C VAL A 382 -5.66 4.29 -23.70
N SER A 383 -5.92 4.76 -24.92
CA SER A 383 -5.63 4.05 -26.17
C SER A 383 -5.05 5.00 -27.21
N THR A 384 -4.16 4.49 -28.04
CA THR A 384 -3.54 5.18 -29.18
C THR A 384 -3.73 4.34 -30.44
N ALA A 385 -3.24 4.83 -31.59
CA ALA A 385 -3.19 4.03 -32.82
C ALA A 385 -2.33 2.76 -32.66
N ALA A 386 -1.40 2.74 -31.71
CA ALA A 386 -0.51 1.60 -31.46
C ALA A 386 -1.12 0.53 -30.53
N GLY A 387 -2.25 0.81 -29.86
CA GLY A 387 -2.85 -0.08 -28.86
C GLY A 387 -3.17 0.66 -27.55
N ASP A 388 -3.29 -0.07 -26.45
CA ASP A 388 -3.51 0.49 -25.12
C ASP A 388 -2.21 1.10 -24.57
N THR A 389 -2.28 2.32 -24.02
CA THR A 389 -1.09 3.00 -23.48
C THR A 389 -0.50 2.23 -22.30
N GLY A 390 0.80 1.98 -22.33
CA GLY A 390 1.51 1.27 -21.25
C GLY A 390 1.53 -0.25 -21.38
N PHE A 391 1.01 -0.81 -22.49
CA PHE A 391 0.94 -2.25 -22.73
C PHE A 391 1.68 -2.61 -24.02
N HIS A 392 2.63 -3.53 -23.93
CA HIS A 392 3.48 -3.90 -25.06
C HIS A 392 3.69 -5.41 -25.14
N ASN A 393 3.81 -5.93 -26.36
CA ASN A 393 4.23 -7.29 -26.64
C ASN A 393 5.73 -7.25 -26.91
N ILE A 394 6.52 -7.93 -26.08
CA ILE A 394 7.99 -7.98 -26.21
C ILE A 394 8.48 -9.36 -26.67
N GLY A 395 7.59 -10.29 -27.01
CA GLY A 395 7.96 -11.62 -27.48
C GLY A 395 8.50 -12.55 -26.40
N VAL A 396 7.96 -12.52 -25.17
CA VAL A 396 8.33 -13.47 -24.09
C VAL A 396 7.83 -14.88 -24.39
N ARG A 397 6.62 -15.00 -24.94
CA ARG A 397 5.97 -16.25 -25.33
C ARG A 397 5.04 -16.01 -26.52
N PRO A 398 4.63 -17.07 -27.25
CA PRO A 398 3.56 -16.95 -28.23
C PRO A 398 2.26 -16.45 -27.58
N THR A 399 1.60 -15.49 -28.24
CA THR A 399 0.32 -14.89 -27.82
C THR A 399 -0.76 -15.91 -27.46
N ALA A 400 -0.78 -17.09 -28.10
CA ALA A 400 -1.74 -18.15 -27.81
C ALA A 400 -1.62 -18.74 -26.39
N THR A 401 -0.46 -18.60 -25.74
CA THR A 401 -0.23 -19.13 -24.38
C THR A 401 -0.70 -18.17 -23.28
N ASP A 402 -0.70 -16.87 -23.58
CA ASP A 402 -1.21 -15.82 -22.71
C ASP A 402 -1.59 -14.60 -23.56
N PRO A 403 -2.89 -14.29 -23.73
CA PRO A 403 -3.30 -13.20 -24.59
C PRO A 403 -3.06 -11.81 -23.97
N GLY A 404 -2.66 -11.71 -22.70
CA GLY A 404 -2.52 -10.42 -22.01
C GLY A 404 -3.83 -9.63 -22.00
N ILE A 405 -3.78 -8.34 -22.36
CA ILE A 405 -5.00 -7.52 -22.53
C ILE A 405 -5.87 -7.93 -23.73
N GLY A 406 -5.40 -8.85 -24.59
CA GLY A 406 -6.22 -9.47 -25.64
C GLY A 406 -7.26 -10.46 -25.12
N GLY A 407 -7.19 -10.84 -23.84
CA GLY A 407 -8.20 -11.68 -23.18
C GLY A 407 -9.52 -10.93 -22.90
N THR A 408 -10.45 -11.61 -22.25
CA THR A 408 -11.76 -11.07 -21.87
C THR A 408 -11.94 -10.99 -20.36
N ASP A 409 -12.75 -10.05 -19.90
CA ASP A 409 -13.27 -10.02 -18.53
C ASP A 409 -14.39 -11.08 -18.33
N PRO A 410 -14.84 -11.32 -17.08
CA PRO A 410 -15.90 -12.28 -16.79
C PRO A 410 -17.26 -11.98 -17.44
N PHE A 411 -17.44 -10.78 -17.99
CA PHE A 411 -18.66 -10.37 -18.69
C PHE A 411 -18.58 -10.60 -20.20
N GLY A 412 -17.48 -11.20 -20.68
CA GLY A 412 -17.25 -11.51 -22.09
C GLY A 412 -16.72 -10.33 -22.91
N ASN A 413 -16.35 -9.22 -22.27
CA ASN A 413 -15.83 -8.04 -22.97
C ASN A 413 -14.29 -8.05 -23.02
N PRO A 414 -13.65 -7.55 -24.09
CA PRO A 414 -12.19 -7.43 -24.17
C PRO A 414 -11.58 -6.65 -23.01
N LEU A 415 -10.42 -7.08 -22.49
CA LEU A 415 -9.66 -6.32 -21.48
C LEU A 415 -9.06 -5.03 -22.07
N SER A 416 -8.66 -5.05 -23.34
CA SER A 416 -8.16 -3.87 -24.06
C SER A 416 -9.24 -2.81 -24.27
N VAL A 417 -8.92 -1.56 -23.93
CA VAL A 417 -9.78 -0.41 -24.20
C VAL A 417 -9.83 -0.09 -25.70
N SER A 418 -8.73 -0.30 -26.43
CA SER A 418 -8.70 -0.16 -27.88
C SER A 418 -9.69 -1.10 -28.56
N LEU A 419 -9.71 -2.39 -28.18
CA LEU A 419 -10.68 -3.37 -28.69
C LEU A 419 -12.12 -3.00 -28.32
N LEU A 420 -12.36 -2.63 -27.05
CA LEU A 420 -13.69 -2.21 -26.59
C LEU A 420 -14.25 -1.02 -27.36
N SER A 421 -13.38 -0.12 -27.81
CA SER A 421 -13.76 1.09 -28.54
C SER A 421 -13.89 0.87 -30.05
N GLY A 422 -13.84 -0.38 -30.53
CA GLY A 422 -13.93 -0.73 -31.95
C GLY A 422 -12.64 -0.54 -32.76
N GLY A 423 -11.48 -0.46 -32.08
CA GLY A 423 -10.18 -0.44 -32.74
C GLY A 423 -9.88 -1.74 -33.48
N ALA A 424 -9.06 -1.67 -34.54
CA ALA A 424 -8.71 -2.82 -35.39
C ALA A 424 -8.02 -3.98 -34.63
N GLY A 425 -7.46 -3.70 -33.45
CA GLY A 425 -7.03 -4.75 -32.53
C GLY A 425 -5.76 -5.49 -32.88
N THR A 426 -5.11 -5.19 -34.01
CA THR A 426 -3.97 -5.96 -34.50
C THR A 426 -2.79 -5.97 -33.53
N ASN A 427 -2.57 -4.87 -32.79
CA ASN A 427 -1.40 -4.70 -31.91
C ASN A 427 -1.69 -5.00 -30.43
N VAL A 428 -2.85 -5.57 -30.11
CA VAL A 428 -3.31 -5.80 -28.73
C VAL A 428 -2.95 -7.18 -28.17
N PRO A 429 -3.08 -8.29 -28.93
CA PRO A 429 -2.82 -9.62 -28.40
C PRO A 429 -1.38 -9.79 -27.88
N GLY A 430 -1.23 -10.47 -26.74
CA GLY A 430 0.06 -10.77 -26.13
C GLY A 430 0.76 -9.55 -25.50
N THR A 431 0.06 -8.42 -25.37
CA THR A 431 0.61 -7.23 -24.72
C THR A 431 0.36 -7.23 -23.20
N PHE A 432 1.37 -6.81 -22.46
CA PHE A 432 1.36 -6.74 -20.99
C PHE A 432 1.81 -5.37 -20.52
N LYS A 433 1.36 -4.99 -19.33
CA LYS A 433 1.73 -3.73 -18.69
C LYS A 433 3.25 -3.64 -18.54
N THR A 434 3.85 -2.53 -18.98
CA THR A 434 5.26 -2.22 -18.70
C THR A 434 5.47 -2.12 -17.18
N PRO A 435 6.23 -3.03 -16.54
CA PRO A 435 6.51 -2.93 -15.11
C PRO A 435 7.45 -1.75 -14.83
N ASP A 436 7.36 -1.16 -13.64
CA ASP A 436 8.41 -0.24 -13.18
C ASP A 436 9.70 -1.02 -12.91
N LEU A 437 10.86 -0.38 -13.12
CA LEU A 437 12.17 -1.02 -12.96
C LEU A 437 12.81 -0.75 -11.58
N ARG A 438 12.11 -0.08 -10.68
CA ARG A 438 12.64 0.24 -9.36
C ARG A 438 12.67 -1.00 -8.49
N ASN A 439 13.78 -1.22 -7.80
CA ASN A 439 14.07 -2.42 -7.02
C ASN A 439 14.11 -3.73 -7.84
N VAL A 440 14.23 -3.65 -9.17
CA VAL A 440 14.22 -4.85 -10.04
C VAL A 440 15.27 -5.90 -9.63
N ALA A 441 16.42 -5.48 -9.09
CA ALA A 441 17.46 -6.41 -8.61
C ALA A 441 17.04 -7.26 -7.38
N LEU A 442 15.87 -7.00 -6.78
CA LEU A 442 15.33 -7.72 -5.63
C LEU A 442 14.15 -8.65 -5.98
N THR A 443 13.65 -8.63 -7.22
CA THR A 443 12.34 -9.20 -7.58
C THR A 443 12.42 -10.31 -8.64
N ALA A 444 13.55 -11.03 -8.70
CA ALA A 444 13.65 -12.23 -9.54
C ALA A 444 12.67 -13.33 -9.08
N PRO A 445 12.19 -14.20 -9.98
CA PRO A 445 12.46 -14.22 -11.42
C PRO A 445 11.64 -13.17 -12.20
N TYR A 446 12.01 -12.92 -13.45
CA TYR A 446 11.52 -11.78 -14.25
C TYR A 446 10.51 -12.17 -15.32
N PHE A 447 9.82 -11.15 -15.85
CA PHE A 447 8.69 -11.22 -16.79
C PHE A 447 7.41 -11.80 -16.19
N HIS A 448 6.29 -11.65 -16.91
CA HIS A 448 4.97 -12.10 -16.46
C HIS A 448 4.86 -13.62 -16.25
N ASN A 449 5.79 -14.40 -16.81
CA ASN A 449 5.89 -15.85 -16.67
C ASN A 449 7.01 -16.29 -15.70
N GLY A 450 7.81 -15.36 -15.16
CA GLY A 450 8.97 -15.71 -14.34
C GLY A 450 10.05 -16.43 -15.15
N GLY A 451 10.19 -16.09 -16.43
CA GLY A 451 11.02 -16.81 -17.41
C GLY A 451 12.54 -16.71 -17.18
N GLU A 452 12.99 -15.62 -16.59
CA GLU A 452 14.41 -15.29 -16.45
C GLU A 452 14.82 -15.16 -14.99
N LEU A 453 16.03 -15.61 -14.64
CA LEU A 453 16.52 -15.55 -13.27
C LEU A 453 17.35 -14.30 -12.96
N THR A 454 18.16 -13.85 -13.91
CA THR A 454 19.16 -12.80 -13.70
C THR A 454 18.87 -11.58 -14.57
N LEU A 455 19.25 -10.39 -14.10
CA LEU A 455 19.19 -9.18 -14.91
C LEU A 455 20.02 -9.30 -16.19
N ARG A 456 21.12 -10.06 -16.15
CA ARG A 456 21.93 -10.34 -17.34
C ARG A 456 21.12 -11.09 -18.40
N GLN A 457 20.39 -12.13 -18.02
CA GLN A 457 19.54 -12.86 -18.95
C GLN A 457 18.41 -11.98 -19.53
N VAL A 458 17.82 -11.10 -18.71
CA VAL A 458 16.84 -10.10 -19.19
C VAL A 458 17.48 -9.16 -20.22
N VAL A 459 18.70 -8.67 -19.97
CA VAL A 459 19.41 -7.81 -20.93
C VAL A 459 19.79 -8.59 -22.20
N ASP A 460 20.19 -9.87 -22.09
CA ASP A 460 20.44 -10.74 -23.24
C ASP A 460 19.16 -10.89 -24.08
N PHE A 461 17.99 -11.07 -23.45
CA PHE A 461 16.67 -11.13 -24.09
C PHE A 461 16.39 -9.89 -24.94
N TYR A 462 16.54 -8.68 -24.36
CA TYR A 462 16.35 -7.45 -25.12
C TYR A 462 17.42 -7.28 -26.22
N SER A 463 18.67 -7.67 -25.94
CA SER A 463 19.76 -7.56 -26.92
C SER A 463 19.52 -8.38 -28.18
N ARG A 464 18.91 -9.57 -28.05
CA ARG A 464 18.53 -10.44 -29.18
C ARG A 464 17.16 -10.12 -29.79
N GLY A 465 16.41 -9.19 -29.19
CA GLY A 465 15.10 -8.74 -29.70
C GLY A 465 13.93 -9.60 -29.24
N GLY A 466 14.04 -10.28 -28.09
CA GLY A 466 13.03 -11.19 -27.53
C GLY A 466 13.15 -12.63 -28.06
N ASP A 467 12.38 -13.54 -27.47
CA ASP A 467 12.49 -14.98 -27.72
C ASP A 467 11.55 -15.46 -28.84
N PHE A 468 10.38 -14.84 -28.95
CA PHE A 468 9.37 -15.22 -29.94
C PHE A 468 9.15 -14.11 -30.96
N SER A 469 8.94 -14.52 -32.20
CA SER A 469 8.53 -13.63 -33.28
C SER A 469 7.02 -13.38 -33.18
N ASP A 470 6.63 -12.12 -33.25
CA ASP A 470 5.24 -11.67 -33.38
C ASP A 470 5.25 -10.43 -34.27
N PRO A 471 4.38 -10.32 -35.29
CA PRO A 471 4.34 -9.16 -36.19
C PRO A 471 4.05 -7.84 -35.45
N ASN A 472 3.49 -7.90 -34.24
CA ASN A 472 3.16 -6.75 -33.41
C ASN A 472 4.14 -6.56 -32.23
N LYS A 473 5.27 -7.27 -32.22
CA LYS A 473 6.30 -7.12 -31.19
C LYS A 473 6.91 -5.71 -31.23
N ALA A 474 7.01 -5.09 -30.06
CA ALA A 474 7.47 -3.71 -29.89
C ALA A 474 9.00 -3.55 -29.81
N ILE A 475 9.75 -4.65 -29.77
CA ILE A 475 11.22 -4.64 -29.64
C ILE A 475 11.92 -5.28 -30.83
N ASN A 476 13.12 -4.77 -31.13
CA ASN A 476 14.02 -5.26 -32.17
C ASN A 476 15.36 -5.67 -31.55
N ALA A 477 16.16 -6.47 -32.28
CA ALA A 477 17.51 -6.81 -31.85
C ALA A 477 18.40 -5.56 -31.74
N LEU A 478 19.18 -5.47 -30.66
CA LEU A 478 20.01 -4.31 -30.33
C LEU A 478 21.51 -4.57 -30.57
N GLY A 479 21.94 -5.83 -30.59
CA GLY A 479 23.34 -6.20 -30.81
C GLY A 479 24.30 -5.58 -29.79
N LEU A 480 23.92 -5.61 -28.51
CA LEU A 480 24.74 -5.04 -27.42
C LEU A 480 26.00 -5.88 -27.21
N SER A 481 27.14 -5.22 -26.97
CA SER A 481 28.37 -5.92 -26.58
C SER A 481 28.25 -6.45 -25.14
N SER A 482 29.07 -7.43 -24.75
CA SER A 482 29.07 -7.89 -23.35
C SER A 482 29.31 -6.76 -22.34
N ALA A 483 30.19 -5.81 -22.67
CA ALA A 483 30.44 -4.63 -21.83
C ALA A 483 29.23 -3.70 -21.72
N ASP A 484 28.47 -3.52 -22.82
CA ASP A 484 27.23 -2.73 -22.80
C ASP A 484 26.20 -3.39 -21.87
N LYS A 485 26.09 -4.72 -21.94
CA LYS A 485 25.15 -5.50 -21.14
C LYS A 485 25.50 -5.43 -19.65
N ASP A 486 26.78 -5.56 -19.30
CA ASP A 486 27.25 -5.43 -17.91
C ASP A 486 27.02 -4.02 -17.37
N ALA A 487 27.20 -2.99 -18.20
CA ALA A 487 26.88 -1.61 -17.82
C ALA A 487 25.39 -1.43 -17.55
N LEU A 488 24.50 -1.97 -18.39
CA LEU A 488 23.06 -1.97 -18.15
C LEU A 488 22.68 -2.68 -16.85
N VAL A 489 23.25 -3.86 -16.58
CA VAL A 489 23.01 -4.56 -15.31
C VAL A 489 23.40 -3.69 -14.12
N ALA A 490 24.58 -3.06 -14.15
CA ALA A 490 25.02 -2.14 -13.10
C ALA A 490 24.06 -0.95 -12.89
N PHE A 491 23.47 -0.43 -13.98
CA PHE A 491 22.44 0.61 -13.90
C PHE A 491 21.15 0.10 -13.26
N LEU A 492 20.66 -1.07 -13.66
CA LEU A 492 19.45 -1.68 -13.10
C LEU A 492 19.59 -2.02 -11.61
N GLU A 493 20.77 -2.47 -11.19
CA GLU A 493 21.08 -2.68 -9.76
C GLU A 493 21.04 -1.37 -8.96
N ALA A 494 21.48 -0.27 -9.57
CA ALA A 494 21.45 1.06 -8.97
C ALA A 494 20.03 1.66 -8.81
N LEU A 495 18.99 1.00 -9.34
CA LEU A 495 17.58 1.31 -9.07
C LEU A 495 17.05 0.68 -7.78
N THR A 496 17.91 0.09 -6.95
CA THR A 496 17.53 -0.49 -5.66
C THR A 496 17.51 0.55 -4.54
N ASP A 497 16.36 0.73 -3.88
CA ASP A 497 16.26 1.60 -2.72
C ASP A 497 16.76 0.85 -1.46
N PRO A 498 17.78 1.37 -0.75
CA PRO A 498 18.30 0.72 0.45
C PRO A 498 17.24 0.49 1.53
N ARG A 499 16.17 1.30 1.57
CA ARG A 499 15.08 1.10 2.55
C ARG A 499 14.25 -0.13 2.25
N VAL A 500 14.07 -0.45 0.97
CA VAL A 500 13.35 -1.65 0.52
C VAL A 500 14.17 -2.89 0.84
N GLN A 501 15.46 -2.88 0.47
CA GLN A 501 16.38 -3.98 0.77
C GLN A 501 16.47 -4.28 2.28
N ASN A 502 16.51 -3.22 3.10
CA ASN A 502 16.61 -3.33 4.55
C ASN A 502 15.24 -3.40 5.24
N GLN A 503 14.12 -3.44 4.51
CA GLN A 503 12.77 -3.47 5.08
C GLN A 503 12.51 -2.36 6.12
N SER A 504 13.15 -1.20 5.95
CA SER A 504 12.99 -0.04 6.84
C SER A 504 11.83 0.84 6.39
N ALA A 505 11.33 1.69 7.28
CA ALA A 505 10.14 2.49 7.00
C ALA A 505 10.24 3.27 5.67
N PRO A 506 9.16 3.27 4.85
CA PRO A 506 7.82 2.76 5.15
C PRO A 506 7.61 1.25 4.87
N PHE A 507 8.66 0.50 4.53
CA PHE A 507 8.60 -0.92 4.14
C PHE A 507 8.73 -1.91 5.30
N ASP A 508 8.67 -1.43 6.55
CA ASP A 508 8.63 -2.26 7.75
C ASP A 508 7.28 -2.97 7.87
N HIS A 509 7.23 -4.12 8.56
CA HIS A 509 6.06 -5.00 8.49
C HIS A 509 5.85 -5.92 9.70
N PRO A 510 4.61 -6.40 9.93
CA PRO A 510 4.31 -7.52 10.83
C PRO A 510 5.03 -8.82 10.44
N GLN A 511 5.14 -9.75 11.39
CA GLN A 511 5.64 -11.11 11.14
C GLN A 511 4.75 -11.84 10.14
N LEU A 512 5.33 -12.79 9.41
CA LEU A 512 4.63 -13.65 8.47
C LEU A 512 5.17 -15.08 8.54
N PHE A 513 4.31 -16.08 8.37
CA PHE A 513 4.72 -17.47 8.16
C PHE A 513 4.31 -17.87 6.75
N VAL A 514 5.27 -17.89 5.82
CA VAL A 514 5.00 -18.14 4.40
C VAL A 514 5.12 -19.63 4.11
N ALA A 515 4.12 -20.22 3.45
CA ALA A 515 4.20 -21.59 2.95
C ALA A 515 5.23 -21.68 1.81
N ALA A 516 6.25 -22.51 1.99
CA ALA A 516 7.37 -22.73 1.08
C ALA A 516 7.37 -24.18 0.53
N GLY A 517 6.21 -24.59 -0.01
CA GLY A 517 5.92 -25.95 -0.45
C GLY A 517 5.56 -26.89 0.70
N GLU A 518 5.37 -28.16 0.37
CA GLU A 518 4.88 -29.20 1.28
C GLU A 518 5.99 -30.15 1.72
N GLN A 519 5.85 -30.71 2.92
CA GLN A 519 6.76 -31.69 3.49
C GLN A 519 6.81 -32.96 2.64
N THR A 520 7.99 -33.52 2.47
CA THR A 520 8.20 -34.73 1.66
C THR A 520 9.07 -35.73 2.41
N ASN A 521 8.70 -37.01 2.33
CA ASN A 521 9.51 -38.13 2.78
C ASN A 521 10.75 -38.31 1.88
N ALA A 522 11.68 -39.16 2.30
CA ALA A 522 12.90 -39.45 1.54
C ALA A 522 12.65 -40.08 0.16
N ASP A 523 11.50 -40.72 -0.03
CA ASP A 523 11.06 -41.30 -1.31
C ASP A 523 10.35 -40.27 -2.23
N GLY A 524 10.23 -39.01 -1.79
CA GLY A 524 9.56 -37.93 -2.52
C GLY A 524 8.04 -37.86 -2.33
N SER A 525 7.43 -38.81 -1.61
CA SER A 525 6.01 -38.72 -1.27
C SER A 525 5.72 -37.56 -0.30
N VAL A 526 4.57 -36.91 -0.45
CA VAL A 526 4.16 -35.81 0.43
C VAL A 526 3.71 -36.34 1.78
N VAL A 527 4.18 -35.72 2.87
CA VAL A 527 3.74 -36.02 4.24
C VAL A 527 2.32 -35.51 4.44
N THR A 528 1.47 -36.36 5.02
CA THR A 528 0.07 -36.02 5.28
C THR A 528 -0.26 -35.94 6.77
N ASP A 529 -1.23 -35.10 7.10
CA ASP A 529 -1.84 -35.07 8.43
C ASP A 529 -2.81 -36.27 8.65
N SER A 530 -3.43 -36.35 9.83
CA SER A 530 -4.37 -37.42 10.17
C SER A 530 -5.63 -37.48 9.28
N SER A 531 -5.89 -36.43 8.48
CA SER A 531 -6.98 -36.36 7.52
C SER A 531 -6.53 -36.60 6.07
N GLY A 532 -5.25 -36.96 5.86
CA GLY A 532 -4.70 -37.24 4.54
C GLY A 532 -4.33 -35.98 3.74
N ARG A 533 -4.32 -34.79 4.35
CA ARG A 533 -3.96 -33.53 3.67
C ARG A 533 -2.47 -33.27 3.77
N ALA A 534 -1.89 -32.66 2.73
CA ALA A 534 -0.48 -32.29 2.74
C ALA A 534 -0.14 -31.37 3.92
N VAL A 535 1.01 -31.62 4.54
CA VAL A 535 1.57 -30.77 5.59
C VAL A 535 2.51 -29.75 4.95
N ASP A 536 2.23 -28.47 5.15
CA ASP A 536 3.09 -27.39 4.66
C ASP A 536 4.47 -27.35 5.36
N CYS A 537 5.47 -26.88 4.62
CA CYS A 537 6.69 -26.32 5.18
C CYS A 537 6.52 -24.80 5.27
N PHE A 538 6.66 -24.22 6.46
CA PHE A 538 6.59 -22.78 6.64
C PHE A 538 7.97 -22.17 6.82
N LYS A 539 8.12 -20.92 6.41
CA LYS A 539 9.28 -20.08 6.73
C LYS A 539 8.83 -18.80 7.42
N GLU A 540 9.45 -18.52 8.56
CA GLU A 540 9.21 -17.28 9.28
C GLU A 540 9.91 -16.11 8.59
N VAL A 541 9.14 -15.06 8.34
CA VAL A 541 9.64 -13.70 8.09
C VAL A 541 9.36 -12.91 9.37
N PRO A 542 10.39 -12.49 10.12
CA PRO A 542 10.19 -11.88 11.44
C PRO A 542 9.52 -10.51 11.32
N ALA A 543 8.85 -10.06 12.39
CA ALA A 543 8.32 -8.70 12.45
C ALA A 543 9.47 -7.68 12.40
N THR A 544 9.38 -6.73 11.47
CA THR A 544 10.38 -5.70 11.24
C THR A 544 9.84 -4.34 11.70
N GLY A 545 10.61 -3.61 12.52
CA GLY A 545 10.26 -2.25 12.91
C GLY A 545 10.76 -1.20 11.90
N GLY A 546 10.37 0.06 12.06
CA GLY A 546 10.72 1.14 11.13
C GLY A 546 12.23 1.39 10.92
N GLY A 547 13.09 0.86 11.80
CA GLY A 547 14.55 0.87 11.62
C GLY A 547 15.10 -0.14 10.61
N GLY A 548 14.27 -1.07 10.13
CA GLY A 548 14.66 -2.13 9.21
C GLY A 548 15.08 -3.43 9.88
N GLY A 549 15.30 -4.44 9.05
CA GLY A 549 15.73 -5.78 9.40
C GLY A 549 16.82 -6.29 8.44
N ALA A 550 17.20 -7.56 8.60
CA ALA A 550 18.16 -8.20 7.70
C ALA A 550 17.55 -8.41 6.30
N ALA A 551 18.33 -8.17 5.25
CA ALA A 551 17.89 -8.44 3.88
C ALA A 551 17.50 -9.93 3.72
N LEU A 552 16.40 -10.17 3.02
CA LEU A 552 15.92 -11.53 2.73
C LEU A 552 16.78 -12.19 1.65
N ALA A 553 16.87 -13.51 1.69
CA ALA A 553 17.54 -14.29 0.66
C ALA A 553 16.85 -14.07 -0.70
N ARG A 554 17.60 -13.81 -1.77
CA ARG A 554 17.04 -13.63 -3.11
C ARG A 554 16.60 -14.97 -3.71
N PHE A 555 15.65 -14.96 -4.64
CA PHE A 555 15.32 -16.13 -5.45
C PHE A 555 16.55 -16.63 -6.23
N PRO A 556 16.75 -17.96 -6.39
CA PRO A 556 15.96 -19.07 -5.86
C PRO A 556 16.48 -19.53 -4.48
N ASN A 557 17.35 -18.74 -3.84
CA ASN A 557 18.02 -19.09 -2.59
C ASN A 557 17.17 -18.82 -1.35
N PHE A 558 15.93 -18.34 -1.51
CA PHE A 558 14.90 -18.52 -0.49
C PHE A 558 14.40 -19.97 -0.54
N THR A 559 15.35 -20.88 -0.38
CA THR A 559 15.10 -22.29 -0.14
C THR A 559 14.73 -22.45 1.33
N GLY A 560 13.88 -23.43 1.63
CA GLY A 560 13.67 -23.87 3.00
C GLY A 560 14.79 -24.85 3.41
N PRO A 561 15.44 -24.66 4.57
CA PRO A 561 16.02 -25.77 5.35
C PRO A 561 14.90 -26.47 6.16
N PRO A 562 15.12 -27.64 6.79
CA PRO A 562 14.12 -28.71 6.92
C PRO A 562 12.86 -28.24 7.64
N CYS A 563 11.78 -28.09 6.85
CA CYS A 563 10.40 -27.83 7.21
C CYS A 563 10.13 -27.50 8.68
N ASP A 564 10.28 -26.22 9.02
CA ASP A 564 9.84 -25.73 10.32
C ASP A 564 8.33 -25.96 10.44
N THR A 565 7.91 -26.54 11.57
CA THR A 565 6.49 -26.61 11.92
C THR A 565 6.07 -25.20 12.31
N ALA A 566 5.18 -24.57 11.55
CA ALA A 566 4.61 -23.29 12.01
C ALA A 566 3.94 -23.49 13.38
N PRO A 567 3.99 -22.50 14.29
CA PRO A 567 3.25 -22.56 15.53
C PRO A 567 1.80 -22.90 15.24
N PRO A 568 1.14 -23.80 16.01
CA PRO A 568 -0.29 -24.02 15.89
C PRO A 568 -0.99 -22.67 15.89
N LEU A 569 -1.95 -22.45 14.98
CA LEU A 569 -2.85 -21.30 15.12
C LEU A 569 -3.72 -21.62 16.32
N GLU A 570 -3.30 -21.20 17.52
CA GLU A 570 -4.14 -21.29 18.71
C GLU A 570 -5.42 -20.52 18.42
N ALA A 571 -6.58 -21.16 18.65
CA ALA A 571 -7.84 -20.45 18.69
C ALA A 571 -7.68 -19.30 19.71
N PRO A 572 -7.87 -18.03 19.32
CA PRO A 572 -7.81 -16.95 20.28
C PRO A 572 -8.83 -17.21 21.38
N THR A 573 -8.41 -17.19 22.64
CA THR A 573 -9.36 -17.10 23.77
C THR A 573 -10.35 -15.99 23.47
N ALA A 574 -11.64 -16.33 23.48
CA ALA A 574 -12.74 -15.46 23.08
C ALA A 574 -12.54 -14.01 23.53
N GLN A 575 -12.72 -13.09 22.58
CA GLN A 575 -12.89 -11.67 22.87
C GLN A 575 -13.97 -11.54 23.95
N PRO A 576 -13.79 -10.73 25.02
CA PRO A 576 -14.88 -10.50 25.94
C PRO A 576 -16.04 -9.91 25.15
N ALA A 577 -17.17 -10.62 25.15
CA ALA A 577 -18.38 -10.22 24.46
C ALA A 577 -18.73 -8.77 24.82
N ALA A 578 -19.23 -8.01 23.84
CA ALA A 578 -19.76 -6.68 24.06
C ALA A 578 -20.93 -6.73 25.08
N GLY A 579 -20.61 -6.51 26.35
CA GLY A 579 -21.57 -6.51 27.44
C GLY A 579 -22.50 -5.32 27.35
N SER A 580 -23.79 -5.59 27.19
CA SER A 580 -24.88 -4.68 27.53
C SER A 580 -24.87 -4.46 29.05
N GLY A 581 -24.46 -3.29 29.51
CA GLY A 581 -24.40 -3.00 30.95
C GLY A 581 -24.35 -1.52 31.24
N SER A 582 -25.36 -1.04 31.96
CA SER A 582 -25.52 0.34 32.41
C SER A 582 -24.33 0.83 33.23
N HIS A 583 -23.88 2.05 32.94
CA HIS A 583 -22.81 2.72 33.67
C HIS A 583 -23.28 3.10 35.09
N VAL A 584 -22.60 2.58 36.12
CA VAL A 584 -22.40 3.26 37.40
C VAL A 584 -20.91 3.46 37.60
N GLU A 585 -20.54 4.71 37.80
CA GLU A 585 -19.18 5.24 37.86
C GLU A 585 -18.55 4.93 39.23
N THR A 586 -17.35 4.36 39.27
CA THR A 586 -16.48 4.47 40.45
C THR A 586 -15.02 4.58 40.01
N GLN A 587 -14.40 5.69 40.38
CA GLN A 587 -13.02 6.04 40.07
C GLN A 587 -12.07 5.29 41.00
N THR A 588 -11.02 4.68 40.43
CA THR A 588 -9.77 4.45 41.19
C THR A 588 -8.56 4.73 40.29
N GLN A 589 -7.72 5.65 40.75
CA GLN A 589 -6.42 6.01 40.17
C GLN A 589 -5.36 4.99 40.59
N THR A 590 -4.46 4.59 39.67
CA THR A 590 -3.01 4.38 39.91
C THR A 590 -2.33 4.00 38.59
N THR A 591 -1.61 4.92 37.94
CA THR A 591 -0.13 5.16 37.96
C THR A 591 0.62 4.49 36.80
N VAL A 592 1.14 5.33 35.92
CA VAL A 592 1.89 5.05 34.69
C VAL A 592 3.37 5.42 34.87
N LYS A 593 4.27 4.66 34.23
CA LYS A 593 5.62 5.10 33.82
C LYS A 593 6.00 4.44 32.47
N PRO A 594 6.89 5.02 31.65
CA PRO A 594 6.53 6.00 30.63
C PRO A 594 6.88 5.58 29.18
N GLY A 595 5.99 5.90 28.24
CA GLY A 595 6.17 5.75 26.79
C GLY A 595 6.99 6.86 26.12
N ALA A 596 7.37 6.62 24.87
CA ALA A 596 8.12 7.56 24.02
C ALA A 596 7.39 8.91 23.87
N LYS A 597 8.16 10.01 23.83
CA LYS A 597 7.62 11.38 23.84
C LYS A 597 6.86 11.69 22.55
N PRO A 598 5.67 12.31 22.64
CA PRO A 598 4.87 12.71 21.47
C PRO A 598 5.58 13.79 20.63
N ASP A 599 5.35 13.82 19.31
CA ASP A 599 5.80 14.95 18.47
C ASP A 599 5.13 16.26 18.93
N CYS A 600 5.95 17.13 19.51
CA CYS A 600 5.55 18.40 20.09
C CYS A 600 5.68 19.57 19.12
N SER A 601 5.97 19.33 17.84
CA SER A 601 6.10 20.37 16.81
C SER A 601 4.86 21.28 16.73
N ALA A 602 3.67 20.68 16.89
CA ALA A 602 2.37 21.36 16.96
C ALA A 602 2.12 22.17 18.25
N ALA A 603 2.94 21.99 19.29
CA ALA A 603 2.88 22.77 20.53
C ALA A 603 3.59 24.13 20.42
N ARG A 604 4.15 24.46 19.25
CA ARG A 604 4.60 25.81 18.92
C ARG A 604 3.40 26.71 18.64
N TRP A 605 3.41 27.94 19.15
CA TRP A 605 2.27 28.85 18.95
C TRP A 605 2.10 29.29 17.49
N ILE A 606 3.19 29.31 16.70
CA ILE A 606 3.17 29.58 15.25
C ILE A 606 4.25 28.78 14.52
N THR A 607 3.90 28.29 13.33
CA THR A 607 4.82 27.65 12.37
C THR A 607 4.53 28.24 10.99
N ARG A 608 5.56 28.42 10.15
CA ARG A 608 5.39 28.92 8.77
C ARG A 608 5.74 27.79 7.80
N VAL A 609 4.85 27.52 6.86
CA VAL A 609 5.05 26.55 5.78
C VAL A 609 4.80 27.30 4.48
N GLY A 610 5.86 27.55 3.70
CA GLY A 610 5.80 28.41 2.51
C GLY A 610 5.30 29.83 2.82
N HIS A 611 4.27 30.28 2.11
CA HIS A 611 3.64 31.59 2.32
C HIS A 611 2.57 31.61 3.43
N HIS A 612 2.26 30.46 4.03
CA HIS A 612 1.18 30.32 5.01
C HIS A 612 1.71 30.17 6.44
N ALA A 613 1.08 30.86 7.37
CA ALA A 613 1.33 30.73 8.80
C ALA A 613 0.26 29.84 9.43
N THR A 614 0.68 28.81 10.16
CA THR A 614 -0.18 27.92 10.95
C THR A 614 -0.01 28.21 12.44
N VAL A 615 -1.10 28.12 13.20
CA VAL A 615 -1.13 28.41 14.63
C VAL A 615 -1.41 27.11 15.39
N GLY A 616 -0.39 26.52 16.02
CA GLY A 616 -0.46 25.14 16.52
C GLY A 616 -1.25 24.95 17.81
N LEU A 617 -1.10 25.85 18.78
CA LEU A 617 -1.73 25.70 20.11
C LEU A 617 -3.23 26.03 20.13
N ILE A 618 -3.71 26.88 19.23
CA ILE A 618 -5.10 27.32 19.24
C ILE A 618 -6.02 26.21 18.72
N GLY A 619 -7.08 25.91 19.45
CA GLY A 619 -8.00 24.81 19.12
C GLY A 619 -7.50 23.42 19.51
N MET A 620 -6.28 23.27 20.04
CA MET A 620 -5.74 21.97 20.49
C MET A 620 -6.51 21.42 21.71
N ALA A 621 -6.65 20.09 21.82
CA ALA A 621 -7.20 19.44 23.00
C ALA A 621 -6.24 19.55 24.20
N GLY A 622 -6.77 19.76 25.39
CA GLY A 622 -5.98 19.92 26.62
C GLY A 622 -5.10 18.70 26.93
N SER A 623 -5.57 17.49 26.65
CA SER A 623 -4.77 16.26 26.80
C SER A 623 -3.50 16.29 25.95
N ARG A 624 -3.61 16.71 24.68
CA ARG A 624 -2.46 16.88 23.77
C ARG A 624 -1.52 17.99 24.21
N VAL A 625 -2.06 19.09 24.75
CA VAL A 625 -1.23 20.16 25.34
C VAL A 625 -0.41 19.63 26.53
N VAL A 626 -0.99 18.83 27.41
CA VAL A 626 -0.27 18.22 28.55
C VAL A 626 0.77 17.22 28.10
N ALA A 627 0.45 16.42 27.08
CA ALA A 627 1.38 15.48 26.48
C ALA A 627 2.60 16.20 25.88
N CYS A 628 2.41 17.38 25.27
CA CYS A 628 3.48 18.12 24.62
C CYS A 628 4.27 19.10 25.51
N LEU A 629 3.59 19.84 26.39
CA LEU A 629 4.20 20.90 27.22
C LEU A 629 4.40 20.49 28.68
N GLY A 630 3.99 19.28 29.05
CA GLY A 630 3.90 18.82 30.43
C GLY A 630 2.65 19.37 31.14
N ARG A 631 2.51 19.09 32.44
CA ARG A 631 1.40 19.63 33.23
C ARG A 631 1.56 21.14 33.45
N PRO A 632 0.49 21.94 33.42
CA PRO A 632 0.57 23.37 33.70
C PRO A 632 0.98 23.62 35.15
N THR A 633 1.81 24.63 35.37
CA THR A 633 2.18 25.10 36.72
C THR A 633 0.98 25.53 37.57
N SER A 634 -0.12 25.96 36.93
CA SER A 634 -1.39 26.16 37.62
C SER A 634 -2.55 25.97 36.64
N ALA A 635 -3.60 25.26 37.05
CA ALA A 635 -4.84 25.14 36.29
C ALA A 635 -6.04 25.49 37.18
N VAL A 636 -6.83 26.48 36.76
CA VAL A 636 -8.09 26.85 37.45
C VAL A 636 -9.25 26.51 36.53
N ARG A 637 -10.25 25.78 37.04
CA ARG A 637 -11.47 25.40 36.32
C ARG A 637 -12.68 26.13 36.90
N SER A 638 -13.56 26.60 36.03
CA SER A 638 -14.86 27.18 36.36
C SER A 638 -15.87 26.71 35.32
N GLY A 639 -16.69 25.72 35.68
CA GLY A 639 -17.59 25.05 34.75
C GLY A 639 -16.86 24.41 33.56
N SER A 640 -17.26 24.80 32.34
CA SER A 640 -16.64 24.34 31.09
C SER A 640 -15.38 25.10 30.70
N ARG A 641 -15.01 26.16 31.44
CA ARG A 641 -13.85 27.00 31.17
C ARG A 641 -12.69 26.63 32.08
N GLN A 642 -11.48 26.67 31.54
CA GLN A 642 -10.25 26.44 32.28
C GLN A 642 -9.20 27.49 31.91
N ARG A 643 -8.35 27.84 32.86
CA ARG A 643 -7.20 28.70 32.66
C ARG A 643 -5.95 27.99 33.14
N TRP A 644 -5.05 27.69 32.22
CA TRP A 644 -3.79 27.01 32.48
C TRP A 644 -2.64 28.00 32.36
N ARG A 645 -1.67 27.95 33.27
CA ARG A 645 -0.43 28.72 33.21
C ARG A 645 0.76 27.78 33.16
N TYR A 646 1.73 28.10 32.32
CA TYR A 646 3.03 27.44 32.22
C TYR A 646 4.10 28.47 32.57
N GLY A 647 4.42 28.54 33.87
CA GLY A 647 5.25 29.58 34.46
C GLY A 647 4.69 31.00 34.23
N LYS A 648 5.59 31.98 34.18
CA LYS A 648 5.25 33.38 33.85
C LYS A 648 5.12 33.64 32.33
N GLY A 649 5.44 32.64 31.51
CA GLY A 649 5.72 32.80 30.08
C GLY A 649 4.62 32.38 29.10
N LEU A 650 3.69 31.51 29.52
CA LEU A 650 2.58 31.04 28.67
C LEU A 650 1.29 30.89 29.48
N VAL A 651 0.19 31.40 28.96
CA VAL A 651 -1.16 31.23 29.54
C VAL A 651 -2.10 30.71 28.47
N LEU A 652 -2.81 29.62 28.76
CA LEU A 652 -3.84 29.06 27.90
C LEU A 652 -5.21 29.21 28.57
N ARG A 653 -6.23 29.51 27.78
CA ARG A 653 -7.62 29.34 28.21
C ARG A 653 -8.25 28.24 27.38
N LEU A 654 -8.99 27.36 28.03
CA LEU A 654 -9.70 26.26 27.39
C LEU A 654 -11.19 26.40 27.66
N THR A 655 -12.00 25.98 26.70
CA THR A 655 -13.45 25.79 26.85
C THR A 655 -13.79 24.40 26.33
N LYS A 656 -14.56 23.60 27.09
CA LYS A 656 -14.85 22.19 26.76
C LYS A 656 -13.58 21.42 26.37
N SER A 657 -12.53 21.58 27.18
CA SER A 657 -11.22 20.91 27.02
C SER A 657 -10.44 21.24 25.74
N ARG A 658 -10.79 22.30 25.00
CA ARG A 658 -10.00 22.79 23.85
C ARG A 658 -9.50 24.20 24.06
N VAL A 659 -8.27 24.49 23.62
CA VAL A 659 -7.64 25.82 23.76
C VAL A 659 -8.37 26.85 22.91
N THR A 660 -8.90 27.88 23.56
CA THR A 660 -9.60 29.02 22.94
C THR A 660 -8.79 30.30 22.98
N SER A 661 -7.75 30.39 23.81
CA SER A 661 -6.82 31.52 23.83
C SER A 661 -5.42 31.10 24.28
N VAL A 662 -4.39 31.73 23.70
CA VAL A 662 -2.96 31.53 23.97
C VAL A 662 -2.32 32.90 24.21
N THR A 663 -1.63 33.10 25.32
CA THR A 663 -0.82 34.29 25.59
C THR A 663 0.63 33.90 25.81
N VAL A 664 1.54 34.41 24.97
CA VAL A 664 2.99 34.17 25.03
C VAL A 664 3.72 35.43 25.50
N ARG A 665 4.56 35.28 26.54
CA ARG A 665 5.33 36.36 27.19
C ARG A 665 6.79 35.98 27.48
N SER A 666 7.26 34.88 26.93
CA SER A 666 8.62 34.41 27.14
C SER A 666 9.16 33.76 25.88
N ARG A 667 10.47 33.93 25.64
CA ARG A 667 11.19 33.33 24.51
C ARG A 667 11.19 31.80 24.55
N LYS A 668 11.00 31.19 25.74
CA LYS A 668 10.85 29.73 25.92
C LYS A 668 9.73 29.14 25.08
N TYR A 669 8.70 29.92 24.79
CA TYR A 669 7.52 29.51 24.01
C TYR A 669 7.49 30.20 22.65
N ALA A 670 8.64 30.54 22.08
CA ALA A 670 8.71 31.06 20.71
C ALA A 670 8.25 29.98 19.71
N GLY A 671 7.71 30.43 18.57
CA GLY A 671 7.32 29.57 17.46
C GLY A 671 8.53 29.10 16.66
N ALA A 672 8.27 28.49 15.50
CA ALA A 672 9.34 28.04 14.60
C ALA A 672 10.34 29.17 14.27
N HIS A 673 11.63 28.81 14.14
CA HIS A 673 12.75 29.75 13.93
C HIS A 673 12.89 30.86 14.98
N GLY A 674 12.33 30.67 16.19
CA GLY A 674 12.42 31.61 17.30
C GLY A 674 11.53 32.85 17.17
N ILE A 675 10.47 32.78 16.35
CA ILE A 675 9.51 33.87 16.18
C ILE A 675 8.57 33.96 17.39
N GLY A 676 8.62 35.05 18.14
CA GLY A 676 7.85 35.18 19.37
C GLY A 676 8.26 36.37 20.21
N TYR A 677 8.16 36.21 21.53
CA TYR A 677 8.66 37.19 22.50
C TYR A 677 10.16 37.47 22.30
N GLY A 678 10.53 38.74 22.31
CA GLY A 678 11.90 39.23 22.13
C GLY A 678 12.34 39.38 20.67
N THR A 679 11.59 38.85 19.70
CA THR A 679 11.91 38.98 18.27
C THR A 679 11.66 40.43 17.79
N ALA A 680 12.44 40.88 16.80
CA ALA A 680 12.18 42.15 16.12
C ALA A 680 10.77 42.19 15.53
N LEU A 681 10.05 43.30 15.73
CA LEU A 681 8.66 43.46 15.31
C LEU A 681 8.48 43.29 13.81
N ALA A 682 9.43 43.79 13.00
CA ALA A 682 9.41 43.62 11.55
C ALA A 682 9.44 42.13 11.14
N ARG A 683 10.25 41.32 11.80
CA ARG A 683 10.36 39.88 11.56
C ARG A 683 9.08 39.14 11.97
N MET A 684 8.46 39.54 13.08
CA MET A 684 7.16 39.01 13.50
C MET A 684 6.05 39.36 12.47
N ARG A 685 5.99 40.61 12.02
CA ARG A 685 5.00 41.05 11.02
C ARG A 685 5.18 40.31 9.69
N LYS A 686 6.42 40.11 9.24
CA LYS A 686 6.74 39.30 8.04
C LYS A 686 6.26 37.85 8.21
N ALA A 687 6.43 37.26 9.39
CA ALA A 687 5.99 35.90 9.67
C ALA A 687 4.46 35.76 9.71
N LEU A 688 3.75 36.79 10.18
CA LEU A 688 2.28 36.81 10.25
C LEU A 688 1.60 37.22 8.94
N GLY A 689 2.36 37.72 7.95
CA GLY A 689 1.82 38.22 6.69
C GLY A 689 1.10 39.55 6.85
N ARG A 690 -0.19 39.60 6.49
CA ARG A 690 -0.98 40.84 6.50
C ARG A 690 -1.23 41.29 7.94
N THR A 691 -0.67 42.45 8.30
CA THR A 691 -0.78 43.04 9.63
C THR A 691 -1.18 44.51 9.58
N ALA A 692 -1.94 44.96 10.56
CA ALA A 692 -2.30 46.37 10.74
C ALA A 692 -2.21 46.77 12.22
N PHE A 693 -1.88 48.04 12.50
CA PHE A 693 -1.84 48.53 13.87
C PHE A 693 -3.26 48.86 14.37
N ASP A 694 -3.70 48.16 15.42
CA ASP A 694 -4.98 48.38 16.08
C ASP A 694 -4.78 49.45 17.17
N ARG A 695 -5.17 50.69 16.86
CA ARG A 695 -5.02 51.84 17.77
C ARG A 695 -5.77 51.67 19.09
N ARG A 696 -6.91 50.95 19.08
CA ARG A 696 -7.72 50.73 20.29
C ARG A 696 -7.03 49.72 21.22
N ALA A 697 -6.45 48.67 20.66
CA ALA A 697 -5.72 47.68 21.44
C ALA A 697 -4.29 48.10 21.80
N GLY A 698 -3.72 49.09 21.11
CA GLY A 698 -2.31 49.47 21.21
C GLY A 698 -1.38 48.33 20.79
N ALA A 699 -1.74 47.61 19.72
CA ALA A 699 -1.03 46.39 19.29
C ALA A 699 -1.11 46.19 17.77
N TRP A 700 -0.12 45.50 17.20
CA TRP A 700 -0.21 45.00 15.83
C TRP A 700 -1.13 43.79 15.78
N ARG A 701 -2.01 43.75 14.78
CA ARG A 701 -3.02 42.71 14.63
C ARG A 701 -2.86 41.94 13.34
N ALA A 702 -3.03 40.62 13.41
CA ALA A 702 -3.12 39.71 12.28
C ALA A 702 -4.33 38.79 12.46
N VAL A 703 -4.92 38.31 11.37
CA VAL A 703 -6.00 37.33 11.41
C VAL A 703 -5.68 36.19 10.46
N ILE A 704 -5.55 34.98 10.99
CA ILE A 704 -5.22 33.78 10.21
C ILE A 704 -6.46 32.89 10.18
N ARG A 705 -6.87 32.47 8.98
CA ARG A 705 -7.99 31.54 8.80
C ARG A 705 -7.57 30.14 9.23
N LEU A 706 -8.35 29.51 10.11
CA LEU A 706 -8.11 28.13 10.58
C LEU A 706 -9.06 27.13 9.92
N SER A 707 -10.29 27.55 9.61
CA SER A 707 -11.27 26.75 8.87
C SER A 707 -12.27 27.66 8.13
N SER A 708 -13.32 27.08 7.54
CA SER A 708 -14.37 27.83 6.85
C SER A 708 -15.00 28.94 7.70
N SER A 709 -15.16 28.71 9.02
CA SER A 709 -15.88 29.57 9.97
C SER A 709 -15.06 30.05 11.18
N ARG A 710 -13.79 29.62 11.34
CA ARG A 710 -12.95 29.93 12.50
C ARG A 710 -11.63 30.59 12.12
N TYR A 711 -11.22 31.54 12.95
CA TYR A 711 -10.01 32.34 12.75
C TYR A 711 -9.20 32.44 14.04
N ALA A 712 -7.87 32.49 13.89
CA ALA A 712 -6.96 32.94 14.93
C ALA A 712 -6.80 34.46 14.82
N ASN A 713 -7.34 35.19 15.79
CA ASN A 713 -7.13 36.63 15.93
C ASN A 713 -5.90 36.86 16.81
N ILE A 714 -4.85 37.46 16.23
CA ILE A 714 -3.53 37.58 16.84
C ILE A 714 -3.24 39.05 17.13
N GLN A 715 -2.91 39.37 18.37
CA GLN A 715 -2.42 40.68 18.80
C GLN A 715 -0.96 40.58 19.27
N VAL A 716 -0.11 41.45 18.74
CA VAL A 716 1.32 41.53 19.03
C VAL A 716 1.62 42.90 19.62
N ARG A 717 2.04 42.91 20.89
CA ARG A 717 2.54 44.12 21.56
C ARG A 717 4.06 44.17 21.46
N SER A 718 4.59 45.37 21.34
CA SER A 718 6.03 45.61 21.21
C SER A 718 6.48 46.86 21.97
N ALA A 719 7.71 46.85 22.45
CA ALA A 719 8.41 48.01 23.00
C ALA A 719 9.83 48.05 22.43
N ARG A 720 10.35 49.25 22.11
CA ARG A 720 11.68 49.43 21.50
C ARG A 720 11.93 48.48 20.32
N ASN A 721 10.93 48.37 19.42
CA ASN A 721 10.92 47.49 18.25
C ASN A 721 11.07 45.97 18.50
N LYS A 722 10.93 45.50 19.75
CA LYS A 722 10.90 44.06 20.08
C LYS A 722 9.52 43.64 20.59
N VAL A 723 9.11 42.43 20.23
CA VAL A 723 7.83 41.85 20.68
C VAL A 723 7.89 41.56 22.19
N THR A 724 6.91 42.05 22.94
CA THR A 724 6.81 41.88 24.39
C THR A 724 5.63 41.02 24.83
N ARG A 725 4.65 40.80 23.94
CA ARG A 725 3.53 39.89 24.19
C ARG A 725 2.85 39.50 22.89
N VAL A 726 2.44 38.23 22.79
CA VAL A 726 1.56 37.74 21.74
C VAL A 726 0.31 37.16 22.38
N ASP A 727 -0.86 37.60 21.95
CA ASP A 727 -2.15 37.05 22.34
C ASP A 727 -2.84 36.48 21.10
N VAL A 728 -3.28 35.23 21.17
CA VAL A 728 -4.04 34.56 20.11
C VAL A 728 -5.37 34.13 20.68
N THR A 729 -6.46 34.41 19.96
CA THR A 729 -7.81 34.04 20.37
C THR A 729 -8.55 33.39 19.21
N LEU A 730 -9.23 32.29 19.49
CA LEU A 730 -10.10 31.62 18.55
C LEU A 730 -11.41 32.40 18.43
N VAL A 731 -11.72 32.90 17.24
CA VAL A 731 -12.93 33.68 16.99
C VAL A 731 -13.69 33.15 15.78
N SER A 732 -15.00 33.38 15.76
CA SER A 732 -15.83 33.12 14.58
C SER A 732 -15.72 34.27 13.58
N ALA A 733 -16.08 34.02 12.32
CA ALA A 733 -16.16 35.07 11.29
C ALA A 733 -17.01 36.29 11.74
N ARG A 734 -18.13 36.01 12.41
CA ARG A 734 -19.10 37.01 12.90
C ARG A 734 -18.55 37.86 14.06
N SER A 735 -17.54 37.34 14.77
CA SER A 735 -16.91 38.02 15.92
C SER A 735 -15.74 38.93 15.53
N LEU A 736 -15.36 38.97 14.24
CA LEU A 736 -14.34 39.89 13.75
C LEU A 736 -14.97 41.27 13.49
N ASP A 737 -14.36 42.32 14.03
CA ASP A 737 -14.67 43.72 13.71
C ASP A 737 -14.22 44.09 12.28
N SER A 738 -14.48 45.34 11.86
CA SER A 738 -14.16 45.81 10.50
C SER A 738 -12.67 45.69 10.17
N LEU A 739 -11.77 45.93 11.14
CA LEU A 739 -10.33 45.72 10.95
C LEU A 739 -9.99 44.23 10.81
N GLY A 740 -10.53 43.39 11.68
CA GLY A 740 -10.33 41.94 11.64
C GLY A 740 -10.83 41.31 10.34
N ARG A 741 -12.00 41.72 9.85
CA ARG A 741 -12.55 41.25 8.56
C ARG A 741 -11.67 41.66 7.38
N ARG A 742 -11.15 42.89 7.37
CA ARG A 742 -10.19 43.34 6.34
C ARG A 742 -8.89 42.54 6.36
N LEU A 743 -8.38 42.21 7.55
CA LEU A 743 -7.19 41.38 7.69
C LEU A 743 -7.44 39.91 7.31
N ALA A 744 -8.66 39.42 7.48
CA ALA A 744 -9.07 38.06 7.14
C ALA A 744 -9.44 37.86 5.66
N ALA A 745 -9.67 38.94 4.91
CA ALA A 745 -9.99 38.89 3.49
C ALA A 745 -8.81 38.31 2.69
N LYS A 746 -9.08 37.29 1.86
CA LYS A 746 -8.13 36.72 0.90
C LYS A 746 -7.69 37.81 -0.10
N ARG A 747 -6.48 37.67 -0.65
CA ARG A 747 -6.21 38.28 -1.97
C ARG A 747 -6.98 37.49 -3.01
#